data_AF-B5X1T6-F1
#
_entry.id   AF-B5X1T6-F1
#
_cell.length_a   1.000
_cell.length_b   1.000
_cell.length_c   1.000
_cell.angle_alpha   90.00
_cell.angle_beta   90.00
_cell.angle_gamma   90.00
#
_symmetry.space_group_name_H-M   'P 1'
#
loop_
_entity.id
_entity.type
_entity.pdbx_description
1 polymer ?
#
loop_
_entity_poly.entity_id
_entity_poly.type
_entity_poly.pdbx_seq_one_letter_code
_entity_poly.pdbx_strand_id
1 'polypeptide(L)'
;MFPTGLPSPNPPPPTQEARPAASDVNNDSSSITNSKKRKINRSEREDIDSISASPKTNNSSSSSTSQQIQKKLRFEDSVDFIGLGVKMAEESASCSSNKTKTVFLAGVVGHHANGLTKTAGSTTFSNSKPGAAKKLVIKNFKEKPKLPENYTHETWQKLKEAVEAIQNSTSIKYNLEELYQAVENLCSHKISARLYKQLRVVCEDHIKAQIDQFREDVLDSTLFLKKIDNCWQDHCRQMIMIRSIFLFLDRTYVLQNSMLPSIWDMGLELFRFYIISDMKVQSKTIYGILLLIERERSGETIDRSLLRSLLSMLSDLQIYQDSFEQRFLEETNRLYAAEGQRLMQEREVPEYLHHVNKRLEEEADRVITYLDQSTQKPLIATVEKQLLGEHLTSTLQKGLNHLLDENRIQDLCLLYQLFSRVRGGVLVLLQHWIEYIKAFGSTIVINPEKDKTMVQELLDFKDKVDHIIDICFIKNEKFVNAMKEAFETFINKRPNKPAELIAKHVDSKLRAGNKEATDEELEKMLDKIMIIFRFIYGKDVFEAFYKKDLAKRLLVGKSASVDAEKSMLSKLKHECGAAFTSKLEGMFKDMELSKDIMVQFKQCQNIPGNIELTVNILTMGYWPTYIPMEVHLPAEVTNIEPFRLFCFMA
;
A
#
# COMPACT_ATOMS: atom_id res chain seq x y z
N MET A 1 23.25 58.51 41.63
CA MET A 1 21.93 57.94 41.26
C MET A 1 21.47 58.69 40.02
N PHE A 2 21.34 58.01 38.88
CA PHE A 2 21.13 58.66 37.57
C PHE A 2 19.64 58.78 37.18
N PRO A 3 19.26 59.71 36.28
CA PRO A 3 17.93 60.32 36.28
C PRO A 3 17.01 59.89 35.12
N THR A 4 15.83 60.51 35.11
CA THR A 4 14.68 60.35 34.21
C THR A 4 14.81 61.02 32.83
N GLY A 5 14.31 60.35 31.79
CA GLY A 5 13.39 60.92 30.79
C GLY A 5 13.92 61.42 29.44
N LEU A 6 13.30 60.95 28.34
CA LEU A 6 12.69 61.73 27.23
C LEU A 6 12.03 60.77 26.19
N PRO A 7 11.02 61.19 25.37
CA PRO A 7 10.20 60.27 24.54
C PRO A 7 10.23 60.46 23.00
N SER A 8 9.79 59.42 22.26
CA SER A 8 9.25 59.43 20.87
C SER A 8 10.21 59.76 19.70
N PRO A 9 9.95 59.31 18.43
CA PRO A 9 8.67 59.35 17.71
C PRO A 9 8.23 58.11 16.88
N ASN A 10 7.01 58.20 16.32
CA ASN A 10 6.32 57.22 15.47
C ASN A 10 6.61 57.42 13.95
N PRO A 11 6.24 56.47 13.06
CA PRO A 11 6.70 56.42 11.67
C PRO A 11 5.94 57.34 10.68
N PRO A 12 6.49 57.59 9.46
CA PRO A 12 5.91 58.50 8.48
C PRO A 12 4.75 57.91 7.63
N PRO A 13 3.86 58.77 7.08
CA PRO A 13 2.70 58.40 6.26
C PRO A 13 2.99 58.29 4.74
N PRO A 14 2.04 57.81 3.90
CA PRO A 14 2.25 57.59 2.47
C PRO A 14 2.08 58.87 1.61
N THR A 15 2.79 58.93 0.48
CA THR A 15 2.67 59.98 -0.54
C THR A 15 1.71 59.60 -1.67
N GLN A 16 0.93 60.57 -2.14
CA GLN A 16 -0.04 60.45 -3.24
C GLN A 16 0.15 61.63 -4.22
N GLU A 17 -0.49 61.57 -5.40
CA GLU A 17 -0.58 62.62 -6.46
C GLU A 17 0.67 62.84 -7.35
N ALA A 18 0.58 63.17 -8.66
CA ALA A 18 -0.58 63.32 -9.56
C ALA A 18 -0.24 63.03 -11.06
N ARG A 19 -1.30 62.90 -11.87
CA ARG A 19 -1.36 62.85 -13.36
C ARG A 19 -0.86 64.18 -13.98
N PRO A 20 -0.46 64.24 -15.29
CA PRO A 20 -1.48 64.42 -16.34
C PRO A 20 -1.15 63.98 -17.80
N ALA A 21 -2.21 64.08 -18.62
CA ALA A 21 -2.24 64.37 -20.06
C ALA A 21 -1.85 63.31 -21.11
N ALA A 22 -2.51 63.41 -22.27
CA ALA A 22 -2.43 62.54 -23.43
C ALA A 22 -2.02 63.33 -24.68
N SER A 23 -1.61 62.62 -25.73
CA SER A 23 -1.46 63.17 -27.08
C SER A 23 -1.72 62.10 -28.14
N ASP A 24 -2.74 62.31 -28.98
CA ASP A 24 -2.96 61.58 -30.22
C ASP A 24 -1.86 61.89 -31.27
N VAL A 25 -1.76 61.08 -32.33
CA VAL A 25 -1.79 61.48 -33.77
C VAL A 25 -1.30 60.34 -34.70
N ASN A 26 -2.25 59.78 -35.46
CA ASN A 26 -2.26 59.41 -36.89
C ASN A 26 -1.08 58.71 -37.62
N ASN A 27 -1.44 57.59 -38.27
CA ASN A 27 -1.55 57.40 -39.76
C ASN A 27 -0.75 56.31 -40.50
N ASP A 28 -1.50 55.69 -41.44
CA ASP A 28 -1.13 55.12 -42.75
C ASP A 28 -0.15 53.92 -42.82
N SER A 29 -0.63 52.71 -43.12
CA SER A 29 -0.85 52.13 -44.47
C SER A 29 0.35 51.27 -44.93
N SER A 30 0.28 50.20 -45.75
CA SER A 30 -0.72 49.77 -46.74
C SER A 30 -0.50 48.29 -47.19
N SER A 31 -1.55 47.62 -47.73
CA SER A 31 -1.50 46.41 -48.60
C SER A 31 -0.99 45.07 -47.98
N ILE A 32 -1.33 43.83 -48.41
CA ILE A 32 -1.70 43.26 -49.73
C ILE A 32 -2.80 42.15 -49.62
N THR A 33 -3.69 42.11 -50.63
CA THR A 33 -4.69 41.10 -51.12
C THR A 33 -5.00 39.78 -50.37
N ASN A 34 -6.27 39.41 -50.05
CA ASN A 34 -7.34 38.77 -50.90
C ASN A 34 -7.07 37.26 -51.23
N SER A 35 -8.01 36.27 -51.20
CA SER A 35 -9.49 36.27 -51.22
C SER A 35 -10.17 34.94 -50.75
N LYS A 36 -11.41 35.05 -50.22
CA LYS A 36 -12.63 34.19 -50.42
C LYS A 36 -12.65 32.70 -49.94
N LYS A 37 -13.60 32.26 -49.10
CA LYS A 37 -15.09 32.01 -49.27
C LYS A 37 -15.40 30.73 -50.09
N ARG A 38 -16.46 29.93 -49.84
CA ARG A 38 -17.71 30.17 -49.09
C ARG A 38 -18.46 28.91 -48.62
N LYS A 39 -19.25 29.09 -47.56
CA LYS A 39 -20.40 28.31 -47.05
C LYS A 39 -21.52 28.08 -48.07
N ILE A 40 -22.27 26.98 -47.92
CA ILE A 40 -23.62 26.76 -48.48
C ILE A 40 -24.55 26.09 -47.43
N ASN A 41 -25.72 25.53 -47.78
CA ASN A 41 -26.92 25.54 -46.92
C ASN A 41 -27.96 24.43 -47.22
N ARG A 42 -28.87 24.14 -46.26
CA ARG A 42 -30.16 23.39 -46.37
C ARG A 42 -30.08 21.85 -46.59
N SER A 43 -31.10 21.01 -46.31
CA SER A 43 -32.52 21.21 -45.85
C SER A 43 -33.13 19.94 -45.19
N GLU A 44 -34.38 20.03 -44.71
CA GLU A 44 -35.19 19.02 -44.00
C GLU A 44 -35.52 17.72 -44.78
N ARG A 45 -35.76 16.58 -44.09
CA ARG A 45 -37.09 15.92 -43.93
C ARG A 45 -37.07 14.54 -43.23
N GLU A 46 -38.28 14.06 -42.91
CA GLU A 46 -38.64 12.91 -42.07
C GLU A 46 -38.71 11.56 -42.82
N ASP A 47 -39.03 10.51 -42.04
CA ASP A 47 -39.81 9.29 -42.37
C ASP A 47 -39.16 7.89 -42.53
N ILE A 48 -39.38 7.08 -41.47
CA ILE A 48 -40.13 5.80 -41.44
C ILE A 48 -39.56 4.48 -42.04
N ASP A 49 -39.74 3.42 -41.23
CA ASP A 49 -39.87 1.97 -41.48
C ASP A 49 -38.69 0.97 -41.50
N SER A 50 -38.66 0.16 -40.42
CA SER A 50 -38.86 -1.31 -40.39
C SER A 50 -38.00 -2.28 -41.22
N ILE A 51 -37.51 -3.35 -40.56
CA ILE A 51 -37.89 -4.77 -40.81
C ILE A 51 -37.18 -5.76 -39.84
N SER A 52 -37.98 -6.68 -39.24
CA SER A 52 -37.74 -8.02 -38.64
C SER A 52 -36.33 -8.49 -38.19
N ALA A 53 -36.15 -9.29 -37.13
CA ALA A 53 -36.89 -10.54 -36.90
C ALA A 53 -36.71 -11.15 -35.47
N SER A 54 -37.75 -11.84 -35.01
CA SER A 54 -37.72 -12.80 -33.87
C SER A 54 -37.83 -14.24 -34.39
N PRO A 55 -37.42 -15.24 -33.61
CA PRO A 55 -38.42 -16.21 -33.10
C PRO A 55 -38.30 -16.45 -31.58
N LYS A 56 -39.40 -16.36 -30.81
CA LYS A 56 -40.32 -17.46 -30.42
C LYS A 56 -39.74 -18.38 -29.32
N THR A 57 -40.11 -18.19 -28.03
CA THR A 57 -41.37 -18.57 -27.33
C THR A 57 -41.50 -20.06 -26.97
N ASN A 58 -41.63 -20.36 -25.67
CA ASN A 58 -42.72 -21.10 -25.03
C ASN A 58 -42.46 -21.14 -23.50
N ASN A 59 -43.36 -20.60 -22.67
CA ASN A 59 -44.51 -21.27 -22.02
C ASN A 59 -44.13 -22.34 -20.98
N SER A 60 -44.76 -22.47 -19.80
CA SER A 60 -45.70 -21.63 -19.03
C SER A 60 -46.12 -22.40 -17.75
N SER A 61 -46.47 -21.70 -16.66
CA SER A 61 -47.12 -22.27 -15.43
C SER A 61 -46.25 -23.27 -14.61
N SER A 62 -46.52 -23.60 -13.34
CA SER A 62 -47.69 -23.39 -12.47
C SER A 62 -47.30 -23.27 -10.97
N SER A 63 -48.31 -23.19 -10.09
CA SER A 63 -48.27 -22.84 -8.66
C SER A 63 -47.99 -23.98 -7.66
N SER A 64 -47.46 -23.63 -6.47
CA SER A 64 -47.66 -24.27 -5.13
C SER A 64 -47.45 -25.80 -4.97
N THR A 65 -46.75 -26.34 -3.96
CA THR A 65 -47.10 -26.27 -2.51
C THR A 65 -46.04 -27.00 -1.64
N SER A 66 -45.91 -26.64 -0.35
CA SER A 66 -45.54 -27.48 0.81
C SER A 66 -44.13 -28.09 1.05
N GLN A 67 -43.59 -27.68 2.22
CA GLN A 67 -43.06 -28.50 3.34
C GLN A 67 -41.61 -29.04 3.39
N GLN A 68 -40.87 -28.48 4.37
CA GLN A 68 -40.09 -29.14 5.45
C GLN A 68 -38.97 -30.16 5.11
N ILE A 69 -37.71 -29.84 5.49
CA ILE A 69 -37.01 -30.42 6.68
C ILE A 69 -35.59 -29.84 6.84
N GLN A 70 -35.19 -29.73 8.11
CA GLN A 70 -33.89 -29.35 8.68
C GLN A 70 -32.62 -29.80 7.92
N LYS A 71 -31.58 -28.95 7.93
CA LYS A 71 -30.30 -29.35 8.58
C LYS A 71 -29.44 -28.17 9.05
N LYS A 72 -28.92 -28.35 10.26
CA LYS A 72 -28.10 -27.45 11.07
C LYS A 72 -26.62 -27.70 10.77
N LEU A 73 -25.88 -26.67 10.35
CA LEU A 73 -24.42 -26.69 10.38
C LEU A 73 -23.90 -25.37 10.96
N ARG A 74 -23.38 -25.46 12.20
CA ARG A 74 -22.35 -24.52 12.68
C ARG A 74 -21.08 -24.80 11.87
N PHE A 75 -20.32 -23.75 11.60
CA PHE A 75 -18.86 -23.87 11.64
C PHE A 75 -18.38 -23.06 12.85
N GLU A 76 -17.46 -23.62 13.63
CA GLU A 76 -16.86 -22.93 14.76
C GLU A 76 -15.62 -22.16 14.32
N ASP A 77 -15.34 -21.07 15.04
CA ASP A 77 -14.09 -20.33 14.93
C ASP A 77 -12.90 -21.22 15.34
N SER A 78 -11.79 -21.11 14.62
CA SER A 78 -10.49 -21.58 15.12
C SER A 78 -9.64 -20.37 15.49
N VAL A 79 -9.12 -20.40 16.72
CA VAL A 79 -8.47 -19.27 17.37
C VAL A 79 -6.96 -19.33 17.15
N ASP A 80 -6.36 -18.29 16.58
CA ASP A 80 -4.91 -18.15 16.52
C ASP A 80 -4.36 -17.68 17.87
N PHE A 81 -3.36 -18.40 18.42
CA PHE A 81 -2.55 -17.90 19.52
C PHE A 81 -1.06 -18.26 19.37
N ILE A 82 -0.21 -17.40 19.90
CA ILE A 82 1.24 -17.28 19.65
C ILE A 82 2.03 -18.02 20.74
N GLY A 83 3.18 -18.65 20.42
CA GLY A 83 4.15 -19.04 21.47
C GLY A 83 5.36 -19.89 21.08
N LEU A 84 6.51 -19.21 20.92
CA LEU A 84 7.93 -19.64 21.01
C LEU A 84 8.34 -21.09 21.40
N GLY A 85 9.47 -21.55 20.85
CA GLY A 85 10.37 -22.52 21.51
C GLY A 85 11.54 -23.05 20.66
N VAL A 86 12.78 -22.58 20.92
CA VAL A 86 14.02 -23.11 20.31
C VAL A 86 14.85 -23.84 21.36
N LYS A 87 15.25 -25.11 21.12
CA LYS A 87 16.54 -25.66 21.58
C LYS A 87 16.93 -27.04 21.00
N MET A 88 18.16 -27.06 20.46
CA MET A 88 19.21 -28.10 20.38
C MET A 88 18.96 -29.56 20.84
N ALA A 89 19.47 -30.49 20.02
CA ALA A 89 20.21 -31.75 20.29
C ALA A 89 19.76 -32.85 19.33
N GLU A 90 20.53 -33.84 18.87
CA GLU A 90 21.96 -34.17 18.71
C GLU A 90 21.95 -35.56 18.01
N GLU A 91 23.10 -36.05 17.56
CA GLU A 91 23.37 -37.25 16.75
C GLU A 91 22.44 -38.49 16.84
N SER A 92 22.26 -39.18 15.69
CA SER A 92 22.77 -40.56 15.51
C SER A 92 22.54 -41.11 14.09
N ALA A 93 23.44 -41.97 13.62
CA ALA A 93 23.42 -42.55 12.28
C ALA A 93 22.94 -44.00 12.25
N SER A 94 22.24 -44.42 11.19
CA SER A 94 22.44 -45.75 10.56
C SER A 94 21.86 -45.78 9.13
N CYS A 95 22.11 -46.88 8.42
CA CYS A 95 22.03 -46.99 6.96
C CYS A 95 20.91 -47.94 6.48
N SER A 96 20.32 -47.70 5.30
CA SER A 96 20.34 -48.64 4.14
C SER A 96 19.05 -48.72 3.30
N SER A 97 19.25 -48.77 1.96
CA SER A 97 18.35 -49.33 0.92
C SER A 97 17.03 -48.57 0.59
N ASN A 98 16.56 -48.43 -0.66
CA ASN A 98 16.73 -49.26 -1.86
C ASN A 98 16.41 -48.53 -3.21
N LYS A 99 17.26 -48.77 -4.22
CA LYS A 99 17.02 -48.87 -5.69
C LYS A 99 15.99 -48.00 -6.44
N THR A 100 16.52 -47.16 -7.34
CA THR A 100 15.88 -46.63 -8.57
C THR A 100 15.96 -47.61 -9.76
N LYS A 101 15.11 -47.43 -10.80
CA LYS A 101 15.09 -48.28 -12.02
C LYS A 101 14.50 -47.57 -13.26
N THR A 102 15.33 -47.25 -14.25
CA THR A 102 14.99 -46.87 -15.66
C THR A 102 16.33 -46.80 -16.42
N VAL A 103 16.75 -47.80 -17.21
CA VAL A 103 16.32 -48.20 -18.58
C VAL A 103 16.65 -47.15 -19.65
N PHE A 104 17.69 -47.43 -20.43
CA PHE A 104 18.02 -46.84 -21.74
C PHE A 104 17.74 -47.86 -22.85
N LEU A 105 17.42 -47.40 -24.06
CA LEU A 105 17.35 -48.20 -25.28
C LEU A 105 17.98 -47.44 -26.45
N ALA A 106 18.52 -48.17 -27.44
CA ALA A 106 19.33 -47.63 -28.54
C ALA A 106 19.04 -48.31 -29.89
N GLY A 107 19.44 -47.66 -30.98
CA GLY A 107 19.40 -48.10 -32.39
C GLY A 107 19.65 -46.88 -33.30
N VAL A 108 20.25 -46.93 -34.49
CA VAL A 108 20.44 -48.02 -35.48
C VAL A 108 21.78 -47.80 -36.23
N VAL A 109 22.75 -48.73 -36.18
CA VAL A 109 23.20 -49.72 -37.21
C VAL A 109 23.79 -49.20 -38.55
N GLY A 110 24.99 -49.70 -38.89
CA GLY A 110 25.52 -49.92 -40.24
C GLY A 110 26.42 -51.19 -40.24
N HIS A 111 26.41 -52.01 -41.31
CA HIS A 111 26.89 -53.41 -41.31
C HIS A 111 27.89 -53.77 -42.44
N HIS A 112 28.45 -55.00 -42.35
CA HIS A 112 29.17 -55.84 -43.35
C HIS A 112 30.71 -55.95 -43.24
N ALA A 113 31.38 -57.09 -43.50
CA ALA A 113 31.02 -58.53 -43.48
C ALA A 113 32.29 -59.44 -43.67
N ASN A 114 32.16 -60.76 -43.39
CA ASN A 114 33.06 -61.89 -43.74
C ASN A 114 34.43 -62.03 -43.01
N GLY A 115 34.98 -63.22 -42.73
CA GLY A 115 34.48 -64.61 -42.87
C GLY A 115 35.61 -65.66 -43.09
N LEU A 116 35.38 -66.95 -42.72
CA LEU A 116 36.24 -68.16 -42.95
C LEU A 116 37.57 -68.29 -42.14
N THR A 117 38.03 -69.45 -41.60
CA THR A 117 37.39 -70.79 -41.39
C THR A 117 38.12 -71.69 -40.36
N LYS A 118 37.39 -72.70 -39.86
CA LYS A 118 37.78 -74.09 -39.45
C LYS A 118 38.56 -74.40 -38.14
N THR A 119 37.78 -74.94 -37.19
CA THR A 119 37.96 -76.23 -36.47
C THR A 119 39.28 -76.58 -35.76
N ALA A 120 39.25 -76.35 -34.44
CA ALA A 120 39.63 -77.26 -33.34
C ALA A 120 40.66 -78.39 -33.58
N GLY A 121 41.81 -78.25 -32.91
CA GLY A 121 42.64 -79.36 -32.42
C GLY A 121 42.74 -79.29 -30.89
N SER A 122 42.47 -80.41 -30.22
CA SER A 122 42.38 -80.57 -28.75
C SER A 122 43.58 -80.04 -27.94
N THR A 123 43.36 -79.34 -26.82
CA THR A 123 43.59 -79.89 -25.45
C THR A 123 43.40 -78.88 -24.29
N THR A 124 43.06 -79.43 -23.12
CA THR A 124 43.21 -78.89 -21.75
C THR A 124 42.57 -77.54 -21.36
N PHE A 125 41.44 -77.65 -20.67
CA PHE A 125 40.94 -76.64 -19.73
C PHE A 125 41.93 -76.37 -18.59
N SER A 126 42.01 -75.12 -18.14
CA SER A 126 42.23 -74.79 -16.72
C SER A 126 41.37 -73.59 -16.31
N ASN A 127 40.86 -73.63 -15.09
CA ASN A 127 39.81 -72.71 -14.60
C ASN A 127 40.23 -71.23 -14.59
N SER A 128 39.39 -70.35 -15.13
CA SER A 128 39.34 -68.95 -14.72
C SER A 128 37.89 -68.43 -14.71
N LYS A 129 37.53 -67.67 -13.67
CA LYS A 129 36.16 -67.23 -13.37
C LYS A 129 35.59 -66.31 -14.47
N PRO A 130 34.27 -66.39 -14.77
CA PRO A 130 33.61 -65.36 -15.57
C PRO A 130 33.62 -64.03 -14.78
N GLY A 131 34.20 -62.97 -15.37
CA GLY A 131 34.24 -61.62 -14.78
C GLY A 131 35.64 -61.01 -14.62
N ALA A 132 36.72 -61.77 -14.78
CA ALA A 132 38.07 -61.19 -14.82
C ALA A 132 38.33 -60.55 -16.21
N ALA A 133 38.51 -59.23 -16.25
CA ALA A 133 38.89 -58.52 -17.47
C ALA A 133 40.22 -59.08 -18.02
N LYS A 134 40.22 -59.53 -19.28
CA LYS A 134 41.44 -60.05 -19.93
C LYS A 134 42.48 -58.93 -20.03
N LYS A 135 43.58 -59.05 -19.28
CA LYS A 135 44.71 -58.14 -19.37
C LYS A 135 45.34 -58.24 -20.76
N LEU A 136 45.29 -57.16 -21.53
CA LEU A 136 45.97 -57.03 -22.81
C LEU A 136 47.46 -56.72 -22.58
N VAL A 137 48.34 -57.37 -23.33
CA VAL A 137 49.79 -57.14 -23.30
C VAL A 137 50.22 -56.58 -24.65
N ILE A 138 50.74 -55.35 -24.65
CA ILE A 138 51.25 -54.70 -25.86
C ILE A 138 52.58 -55.37 -26.24
N LYS A 139 52.62 -56.05 -27.40
CA LYS A 139 53.85 -56.64 -27.93
C LYS A 139 54.86 -55.54 -28.27
N ASN A 140 56.14 -55.81 -28.03
CA ASN A 140 57.28 -54.90 -28.28
C ASN A 140 57.36 -53.63 -27.41
N PHE A 141 56.57 -53.51 -26.34
CA PHE A 141 56.68 -52.39 -25.40
C PHE A 141 57.88 -52.58 -24.43
N LYS A 142 59.10 -52.35 -24.95
CA LYS A 142 60.36 -52.66 -24.24
C LYS A 142 60.65 -51.72 -23.05
N GLU A 143 60.36 -50.44 -23.18
CA GLU A 143 60.43 -49.46 -22.09
C GLU A 143 59.24 -48.50 -22.17
N LYS A 144 58.80 -47.96 -21.03
CA LYS A 144 57.90 -46.80 -21.02
C LYS A 144 58.70 -45.58 -21.45
N PRO A 145 58.23 -44.77 -22.42
CA PRO A 145 58.85 -43.47 -22.67
C PRO A 145 58.81 -42.65 -21.38
N LYS A 146 59.99 -42.26 -20.89
CA LYS A 146 60.14 -41.37 -19.75
C LYS A 146 60.16 -39.93 -20.27
N LEU A 147 59.50 -39.03 -19.57
CA LEU A 147 59.65 -37.59 -19.83
C LEU A 147 61.12 -37.17 -19.64
N PRO A 148 61.61 -36.17 -20.40
CA PRO A 148 62.85 -35.48 -20.05
C PRO A 148 62.78 -34.95 -18.61
N GLU A 149 63.86 -35.05 -17.85
CA GLU A 149 63.87 -34.63 -16.44
C GLU A 149 63.51 -33.14 -16.27
N ASN A 150 63.93 -32.31 -17.22
CA ASN A 150 63.64 -30.88 -17.26
C ASN A 150 62.20 -30.53 -17.67
N TYR A 151 61.45 -31.45 -18.30
CA TYR A 151 60.13 -31.16 -18.88
C TYR A 151 59.15 -30.55 -17.86
N THR A 152 59.17 -31.05 -16.62
CA THR A 152 58.30 -30.56 -15.55
C THR A 152 58.65 -29.14 -15.10
N HIS A 153 59.93 -28.76 -15.14
CA HIS A 153 60.42 -27.45 -14.77
C HIS A 153 60.19 -26.43 -15.90
N GLU A 154 60.53 -26.78 -17.14
CA GLU A 154 60.32 -25.94 -18.33
C GLU A 154 58.84 -25.67 -18.57
N THR A 155 57.98 -26.70 -18.44
CA THR A 155 56.52 -26.52 -18.60
C THR A 155 55.93 -25.67 -17.47
N TRP A 156 56.42 -25.81 -16.23
CA TRP A 156 56.03 -24.89 -15.15
C TRP A 156 56.49 -23.46 -15.41
N GLN A 157 57.74 -23.24 -15.84
CA GLN A 157 58.26 -21.92 -16.16
C GLN A 157 57.45 -21.24 -17.28
N LYS A 158 57.06 -21.99 -18.31
CA LYS A 158 56.16 -21.53 -19.37
C LYS A 158 54.81 -21.06 -18.85
N LEU A 159 54.20 -21.84 -17.95
CA LEU A 159 52.93 -21.49 -17.30
C LEU A 159 53.07 -20.29 -16.36
N LYS A 160 54.16 -20.20 -15.61
CA LYS A 160 54.48 -19.07 -14.74
C LYS A 160 54.62 -17.77 -15.54
N GLU A 161 55.37 -17.78 -16.64
CA GLU A 161 55.48 -16.62 -17.53
C GLU A 161 54.14 -16.20 -18.14
N ALA A 162 53.24 -17.15 -18.44
CA ALA A 162 51.90 -16.83 -18.90
C ALA A 162 51.04 -16.17 -17.80
N VAL A 163 51.09 -16.68 -16.55
CA VAL A 163 50.38 -16.10 -15.40
C VAL A 163 50.91 -14.70 -15.09
N GLU A 164 52.23 -14.51 -15.04
CA GLU A 164 52.86 -13.21 -14.83
C GLU A 164 52.56 -12.24 -15.97
N ALA A 165 52.47 -12.72 -17.22
CA ALA A 165 52.07 -11.87 -18.34
C ALA A 165 50.63 -11.36 -18.19
N ILE A 166 49.69 -12.24 -17.83
CA ILE A 166 48.27 -11.90 -17.57
C ILE A 166 48.15 -10.88 -16.44
N GLN A 167 48.83 -11.12 -15.31
CA GLN A 167 48.78 -10.29 -14.11
C GLN A 167 49.34 -8.88 -14.33
N ASN A 168 50.35 -8.74 -15.18
CA ASN A 168 50.90 -7.44 -15.57
C ASN A 168 50.17 -6.81 -16.78
N SER A 169 49.02 -7.37 -17.20
CA SER A 169 48.25 -6.93 -18.37
C SER A 169 49.07 -6.84 -19.67
N THR A 170 50.00 -7.78 -19.85
CA THR A 170 50.88 -7.90 -21.03
C THR A 170 50.50 -9.08 -21.92
N SER A 171 50.92 -9.06 -23.19
CA SER A 171 50.61 -10.12 -24.16
C SER A 171 51.33 -11.44 -23.82
N ILE A 172 50.56 -12.53 -23.71
CA ILE A 172 51.08 -13.88 -23.53
C ILE A 172 51.85 -14.31 -24.78
N LYS A 173 53.07 -14.86 -24.61
CA LYS A 173 53.93 -15.34 -25.71
C LYS A 173 53.43 -16.63 -26.39
N TYR A 174 52.53 -17.35 -25.74
CA TYR A 174 52.12 -18.72 -26.05
C TYR A 174 50.61 -18.81 -26.29
N ASN A 175 50.19 -19.78 -27.09
CA ASN A 175 48.77 -19.97 -27.40
C ASN A 175 48.01 -20.60 -26.21
N LEU A 176 46.76 -20.19 -25.98
CA LEU A 176 45.95 -20.65 -24.83
C LEU A 176 45.72 -22.17 -24.83
N GLU A 177 45.44 -22.76 -25.99
CA GLU A 177 45.29 -24.22 -26.14
C GLU A 177 46.58 -24.98 -25.78
N GLU A 178 47.73 -24.41 -26.12
CA GLU A 178 49.03 -25.02 -25.84
C GLU A 178 49.36 -24.96 -24.33
N LEU A 179 48.94 -23.89 -23.65
CA LEU A 179 49.05 -23.75 -22.20
C LEU A 179 48.04 -24.67 -21.47
N TYR A 180 46.82 -24.81 -21.98
CA TYR A 180 45.83 -25.76 -21.46
C TYR A 180 46.33 -27.22 -21.56
N GLN A 181 46.82 -27.64 -22.73
CA GLN A 181 47.40 -28.97 -22.92
C GLN A 181 48.65 -29.19 -22.06
N ALA A 182 49.45 -28.15 -21.81
CA ALA A 182 50.56 -28.22 -20.86
C ALA A 182 50.08 -28.52 -19.42
N VAL A 183 48.98 -27.90 -18.96
CA VAL A 183 48.37 -28.21 -17.66
C VAL A 183 47.79 -29.62 -17.63
N GLU A 184 47.08 -30.06 -18.67
CA GLU A 184 46.51 -31.42 -18.78
C GLU A 184 47.59 -32.51 -18.72
N ASN A 185 48.69 -32.33 -19.45
CA ASN A 185 49.83 -33.24 -19.42
C ASN A 185 50.48 -33.29 -18.03
N LEU A 186 50.79 -32.15 -17.42
CA LEU A 186 51.36 -32.10 -16.05
C LEU A 186 50.44 -32.75 -15.00
N CYS A 187 49.13 -32.55 -15.12
CA CYS A 187 48.15 -33.19 -14.24
C CYS A 187 48.12 -34.72 -14.43
N SER A 188 48.17 -35.20 -15.67
CA SER A 188 48.22 -36.63 -16.02
C SER A 188 49.44 -37.34 -15.43
N HIS A 189 50.55 -36.62 -15.23
CA HIS A 189 51.75 -37.11 -14.54
C HIS A 189 51.70 -37.03 -13.01
N LYS A 190 50.52 -36.79 -12.40
CA LYS A 190 50.26 -36.70 -10.95
C LYS A 190 50.95 -35.52 -10.25
N ILE A 191 51.27 -34.44 -10.98
CA ILE A 191 51.95 -33.25 -10.42
C ILE A 191 50.93 -32.20 -9.91
N SER A 192 49.62 -32.43 -10.10
CA SER A 192 48.52 -31.49 -9.82
C SER A 192 48.58 -30.80 -8.45
N ALA A 193 48.89 -31.53 -7.37
CA ALA A 193 48.97 -30.98 -6.02
C ALA A 193 50.08 -29.92 -5.88
N ARG A 194 51.24 -30.18 -6.49
CA ARG A 194 52.35 -29.23 -6.56
C ARG A 194 51.99 -28.06 -7.48
N LEU A 195 51.37 -28.34 -8.63
CA LEU A 195 50.98 -27.30 -9.60
C LEU A 195 50.02 -26.28 -8.99
N TYR A 196 48.99 -26.73 -8.27
CA TYR A 196 48.06 -25.85 -7.55
C TYR A 196 48.77 -24.98 -6.51
N LYS A 197 49.65 -25.58 -5.68
CA LYS A 197 50.42 -24.82 -4.68
C LYS A 197 51.35 -23.78 -5.33
N GLN A 198 51.99 -24.11 -6.45
CA GLN A 198 52.85 -23.18 -7.19
C GLN A 198 52.03 -22.04 -7.82
N LEU A 199 50.86 -22.32 -8.38
CA LEU A 199 49.95 -21.29 -8.90
C LEU A 199 49.48 -20.34 -7.79
N ARG A 200 49.09 -20.86 -6.62
CA ARG A 200 48.68 -20.04 -5.47
C ARG A 200 49.77 -19.05 -5.07
N VAL A 201 51.02 -19.49 -4.98
CA VAL A 201 52.17 -18.62 -4.63
C VAL A 201 52.36 -17.50 -5.64
N VAL A 202 52.29 -17.77 -6.95
CA VAL A 202 52.43 -16.71 -7.98
C VAL A 202 51.29 -15.68 -7.89
N CYS A 203 50.05 -16.11 -7.67
CA CYS A 203 48.93 -15.19 -7.43
C CYS A 203 49.08 -14.40 -6.12
N GLU A 204 49.52 -15.06 -5.05
CA GLU A 204 49.71 -14.48 -3.73
C GLU A 204 50.81 -13.39 -3.73
N ASP A 205 51.94 -13.66 -4.37
CA ASP A 205 53.06 -12.71 -4.46
C ASP A 205 52.68 -11.48 -5.32
N HIS A 206 51.93 -11.68 -6.40
CA HIS A 206 51.41 -10.57 -7.20
C HIS A 206 50.44 -9.68 -6.39
N ILE A 207 49.45 -10.27 -5.70
CA ILE A 207 48.47 -9.51 -4.91
C ILE A 207 49.14 -8.78 -3.75
N LYS A 208 50.16 -9.38 -3.09
CA LYS A 208 50.97 -8.68 -2.09
C LYS A 208 51.65 -7.45 -2.67
N ALA A 209 52.19 -7.51 -3.88
CA ALA A 209 52.79 -6.34 -4.55
C ALA A 209 51.76 -5.25 -4.88
N GLN A 210 50.46 -5.59 -5.01
CA GLN A 210 49.39 -4.62 -5.25
C GLN A 210 48.93 -3.87 -3.98
N ILE A 211 49.39 -4.20 -2.77
CA ILE A 211 48.89 -3.56 -1.53
C ILE A 211 49.44 -2.15 -1.31
N ASP A 212 50.72 -1.92 -1.62
CA ASP A 212 51.42 -0.72 -1.15
C ASP A 212 50.92 0.55 -1.84
N GLN A 213 50.43 0.44 -3.08
CA GLN A 213 49.74 1.51 -3.80
C GLN A 213 48.42 1.98 -3.15
N PHE A 214 47.88 1.26 -2.16
CA PHE A 214 46.69 1.65 -1.39
C PHE A 214 47.02 2.20 0.00
N ARG A 215 48.28 2.09 0.44
CA ARG A 215 48.74 2.56 1.76
C ARG A 215 49.16 4.04 1.76
N GLU A 216 49.23 4.65 0.58
CA GLU A 216 49.51 6.08 0.41
C GLU A 216 48.31 6.96 0.83
N ASP A 217 48.52 7.86 1.79
CA ASP A 217 47.44 8.68 2.36
C ASP A 217 46.94 9.83 1.46
N VAL A 218 47.63 10.11 0.35
CA VAL A 218 47.45 11.33 -0.48
C VAL A 218 46.16 11.34 -1.33
N LEU A 219 45.52 10.18 -1.52
CA LEU A 219 44.35 10.05 -2.40
C LEU A 219 43.04 10.51 -1.74
N ASP A 220 42.30 11.38 -2.45
CA ASP A 220 40.88 11.66 -2.23
C ASP A 220 40.06 10.37 -2.16
N SER A 221 39.00 10.36 -1.34
CA SER A 221 38.12 9.20 -1.17
C SER A 221 37.56 8.69 -2.50
N THR A 222 37.14 9.57 -3.42
CA THR A 222 36.55 9.15 -4.71
C THR A 222 37.60 8.51 -5.63
N LEU A 223 38.80 9.09 -5.68
CA LEU A 223 39.93 8.55 -6.47
C LEU A 223 40.43 7.22 -5.88
N PHE A 224 40.49 7.12 -4.56
CA PHE A 224 40.83 5.89 -3.86
C PHE A 224 39.84 4.76 -4.17
N LEU A 225 38.53 5.04 -4.10
CA LEU A 225 37.49 4.05 -4.46
C LEU A 225 37.62 3.58 -5.92
N LYS A 226 37.85 4.49 -6.87
CA LYS A 226 38.08 4.12 -8.28
C LYS A 226 39.34 3.28 -8.47
N LYS A 227 40.39 3.51 -7.67
CA LYS A 227 41.62 2.71 -7.70
C LYS A 227 41.37 1.28 -7.19
N ILE A 228 40.59 1.13 -6.13
CA ILE A 228 40.17 -0.19 -5.59
C ILE A 228 39.30 -0.93 -6.62
N ASP A 229 38.30 -0.27 -7.20
CA ASP A 229 37.40 -0.87 -8.20
C ASP A 229 38.15 -1.33 -9.46
N ASN A 230 39.05 -0.51 -10.01
CA ASN A 230 39.87 -0.91 -11.15
C ASN A 230 40.74 -2.15 -10.83
N CYS A 231 41.41 -2.15 -9.67
CA CYS A 231 42.23 -3.28 -9.22
C CYS A 231 41.41 -4.56 -9.03
N TRP A 232 40.20 -4.44 -8.48
CA TRP A 232 39.24 -5.54 -8.37
C TRP A 232 38.81 -6.08 -9.74
N GLN A 233 38.36 -5.21 -10.64
CA GLN A 233 37.92 -5.61 -11.99
C GLN A 233 39.04 -6.30 -12.77
N ASP A 234 40.27 -5.79 -12.69
CA ASP A 234 41.42 -6.39 -13.36
C ASP A 234 41.79 -7.73 -12.72
N HIS A 235 41.83 -7.85 -11.40
CA HIS A 235 42.01 -9.14 -10.70
C HIS A 235 40.96 -10.18 -11.13
N CYS A 236 39.68 -9.80 -11.21
CA CYS A 236 38.62 -10.69 -11.71
C CYS A 236 38.84 -11.13 -13.16
N ARG A 237 39.18 -10.21 -14.08
CA ARG A 237 39.47 -10.53 -15.49
C ARG A 237 40.66 -11.49 -15.60
N GLN A 238 41.73 -11.19 -14.88
CA GLN A 238 42.96 -12.00 -14.84
C GLN A 238 42.68 -13.38 -14.27
N MET A 239 41.90 -13.51 -13.19
CA MET A 239 41.56 -14.80 -12.59
C MET A 239 40.61 -15.64 -13.46
N ILE A 240 39.69 -15.04 -14.21
CA ILE A 240 38.91 -15.76 -15.24
C ILE A 240 39.84 -16.35 -16.30
N MET A 241 40.82 -15.57 -16.78
CA MET A 241 41.77 -16.02 -17.80
C MET A 241 42.71 -17.12 -17.27
N ILE A 242 43.24 -16.98 -16.06
CA ILE A 242 44.06 -18.00 -15.40
C ILE A 242 43.24 -19.28 -15.17
N ARG A 243 41.98 -19.18 -14.71
CA ARG A 243 41.09 -20.35 -14.59
C ARG A 243 40.82 -21.01 -15.95
N SER A 244 40.78 -20.26 -17.06
CA SER A 244 40.60 -20.85 -18.40
C SER A 244 41.82 -21.70 -18.84
N ILE A 245 43.04 -21.24 -18.56
CA ILE A 245 44.27 -22.00 -18.84
C ILE A 245 44.38 -23.23 -17.93
N PHE A 246 44.09 -23.05 -16.64
CA PHE A 246 44.17 -24.11 -15.63
C PHE A 246 42.86 -24.90 -15.46
N LEU A 247 41.95 -24.84 -16.44
CA LEU A 247 40.61 -25.45 -16.36
C LEU A 247 40.66 -26.96 -16.10
N PHE A 248 41.64 -27.67 -16.66
CA PHE A 248 41.83 -29.10 -16.39
C PHE A 248 42.21 -29.35 -14.92
N LEU A 249 43.09 -28.53 -14.33
CA LEU A 249 43.50 -28.64 -12.93
C LEU A 249 42.30 -28.41 -12.00
N ASP A 250 41.52 -27.37 -12.28
CA ASP A 250 40.33 -26.98 -11.49
C ASP A 250 39.25 -28.08 -11.53
N ARG A 251 38.92 -28.58 -12.73
CA ARG A 251 37.85 -29.59 -12.91
C ARG A 251 38.25 -31.03 -12.59
N THR A 252 39.53 -31.36 -12.49
CA THR A 252 39.99 -32.73 -12.18
C THR A 252 40.53 -32.86 -10.76
N TYR A 253 41.54 -32.07 -10.40
CA TYR A 253 42.19 -32.20 -9.10
C TYR A 253 41.45 -31.43 -8.02
N VAL A 254 41.17 -30.14 -8.25
CA VAL A 254 40.55 -29.29 -7.22
C VAL A 254 39.13 -29.75 -6.93
N LEU A 255 38.31 -30.00 -7.96
CA LEU A 255 36.94 -30.52 -7.82
C LEU A 255 36.85 -31.87 -7.06
N GLN A 256 37.91 -32.69 -7.06
CA GLN A 256 37.96 -33.95 -6.30
C GLN A 256 38.40 -33.76 -4.84
N ASN A 257 38.96 -32.61 -4.47
CA ASN A 257 39.50 -32.32 -3.14
C ASN A 257 38.70 -31.20 -2.48
N SER A 258 37.62 -31.55 -1.78
CA SER A 258 36.70 -30.60 -1.14
C SER A 258 37.32 -29.66 -0.09
N MET A 259 38.56 -29.90 0.33
CA MET A 259 39.34 -29.04 1.22
C MET A 259 40.13 -27.94 0.48
N LEU A 260 40.15 -27.96 -0.86
CA LEU A 260 40.83 -26.96 -1.68
C LEU A 260 39.78 -26.02 -2.33
N PRO A 261 39.92 -24.69 -2.20
CA PRO A 261 39.07 -23.75 -2.93
C PRO A 261 39.32 -23.84 -4.43
N SER A 262 38.31 -23.56 -5.27
CA SER A 262 38.51 -23.46 -6.72
C SER A 262 39.55 -22.39 -7.07
N ILE A 263 40.09 -22.40 -8.28
CA ILE A 263 41.05 -21.35 -8.69
C ILE A 263 40.42 -19.95 -8.58
N TRP A 264 39.10 -19.84 -8.77
CA TRP A 264 38.36 -18.59 -8.54
C TRP A 264 38.29 -18.23 -7.06
N ASP A 265 37.83 -19.14 -6.20
CA ASP A 265 37.66 -18.89 -4.77
C ASP A 265 39.00 -18.62 -4.06
N MET A 266 40.07 -19.26 -4.51
CA MET A 266 41.46 -18.96 -4.10
C MET A 266 41.84 -17.52 -4.45
N GLY A 267 41.45 -17.03 -5.64
CA GLY A 267 41.64 -15.64 -6.04
C GLY A 267 40.85 -14.65 -5.16
N LEU A 268 39.61 -15.00 -4.79
CA LEU A 268 38.79 -14.23 -3.85
C LEU A 268 39.42 -14.20 -2.45
N GLU A 269 39.84 -15.36 -1.93
CA GLU A 269 40.49 -15.50 -0.62
C GLU A 269 41.74 -14.61 -0.51
N LEU A 270 42.61 -14.66 -1.53
CA LEU A 270 43.84 -13.86 -1.57
C LEU A 270 43.55 -12.36 -1.62
N PHE A 271 42.61 -11.91 -2.46
CA PHE A 271 42.25 -10.49 -2.56
C PHE A 271 41.57 -9.97 -1.27
N ARG A 272 40.66 -10.76 -0.69
CA ARG A 272 40.06 -10.50 0.63
C ARG A 272 41.14 -10.32 1.67
N PHE A 273 42.05 -11.30 1.81
CA PHE A 273 43.02 -11.33 2.90
C PHE A 273 44.10 -10.25 2.77
N TYR A 274 44.65 -10.04 1.58
CA TYR A 274 45.77 -9.13 1.39
C TYR A 274 45.37 -7.69 1.04
N ILE A 275 44.27 -7.44 0.34
CA ILE A 275 43.86 -6.08 -0.03
C ILE A 275 42.79 -5.55 0.93
N ILE A 276 41.60 -6.15 0.94
CA ILE A 276 40.44 -5.54 1.63
C ILE A 276 40.44 -5.77 3.15
N SER A 277 41.17 -6.77 3.66
CA SER A 277 41.31 -6.98 5.12
C SER A 277 42.46 -6.18 5.76
N ASP A 278 43.27 -5.43 4.98
CA ASP A 278 44.16 -4.42 5.57
C ASP A 278 43.30 -3.32 6.20
N MET A 279 43.48 -3.07 7.50
CA MET A 279 42.59 -2.18 8.26
C MET A 279 42.48 -0.76 7.68
N LYS A 280 43.56 -0.23 7.07
CA LYS A 280 43.52 1.10 6.45
C LYS A 280 42.70 1.08 5.17
N VAL A 281 42.94 0.07 4.32
CA VAL A 281 42.22 -0.12 3.05
C VAL A 281 40.74 -0.34 3.32
N GLN A 282 40.40 -1.23 4.26
CA GLN A 282 39.03 -1.49 4.67
C GLN A 282 38.33 -0.21 5.14
N SER A 283 38.91 0.46 6.15
CA SER A 283 38.30 1.66 6.76
C SER A 283 38.09 2.78 5.74
N LYS A 284 39.08 3.04 4.87
CA LYS A 284 38.99 4.08 3.84
C LYS A 284 37.99 3.72 2.74
N THR A 285 37.85 2.43 2.40
CA THR A 285 36.84 1.93 1.45
C THR A 285 35.42 2.09 2.01
N ILE A 286 35.16 1.58 3.22
CA ILE A 286 33.84 1.68 3.86
C ILE A 286 33.45 3.14 4.09
N TYR A 287 34.35 3.97 4.63
CA TYR A 287 34.10 5.40 4.81
C TYR A 287 33.80 6.11 3.48
N GLY A 288 34.57 5.84 2.42
CA GLY A 288 34.33 6.43 1.11
C GLY A 288 32.97 6.05 0.53
N ILE A 289 32.55 4.79 0.65
CA ILE A 289 31.23 4.30 0.20
C ILE A 289 30.12 5.02 0.96
N LEU A 290 30.21 5.10 2.29
CA LEU A 290 29.23 5.80 3.13
C LEU A 290 29.14 7.29 2.79
N LEU A 291 30.27 7.95 2.58
CA LEU A 291 30.33 9.36 2.17
C LEU A 291 29.65 9.62 0.82
N LEU A 292 29.79 8.73 -0.16
CA LEU A 292 29.08 8.85 -1.44
C LEU A 292 27.55 8.71 -1.24
N ILE A 293 27.11 7.76 -0.41
CA ILE A 293 25.68 7.57 -0.11
C ILE A 293 25.10 8.80 0.63
N GLU A 294 25.85 9.39 1.57
CA GLU A 294 25.45 10.61 2.29
C GLU A 294 25.33 11.83 1.37
N ARG A 295 26.27 12.01 0.45
CA ARG A 295 26.21 13.04 -0.60
C ARG A 295 24.99 12.86 -1.51
N GLU A 296 24.69 11.63 -1.92
CA GLU A 296 23.51 11.34 -2.72
C GLU A 296 22.20 11.56 -1.94
N ARG A 297 22.15 11.26 -0.64
CA ARG A 297 21.02 11.62 0.25
C ARG A 297 20.86 13.15 0.39
N SER A 298 21.93 13.90 0.20
CA SER A 298 21.94 15.37 0.18
C SER A 298 21.57 15.96 -1.20
N GLY A 299 21.37 15.11 -2.22
CA GLY A 299 20.98 15.50 -3.58
C GLY A 299 22.14 15.67 -4.56
N GLU A 300 23.37 15.33 -4.18
CA GLU A 300 24.51 15.34 -5.11
C GLU A 300 24.46 14.14 -6.08
N THR A 301 24.86 14.34 -7.34
CA THR A 301 24.98 13.25 -8.31
C THR A 301 26.25 12.44 -8.06
N ILE A 302 26.11 11.13 -7.83
CA ILE A 302 27.23 10.21 -7.61
C ILE A 302 27.37 9.15 -8.70
N ASP A 303 28.52 8.50 -8.75
CA ASP A 303 28.77 7.34 -9.61
C ASP A 303 28.13 6.06 -9.00
N ARG A 304 26.85 5.85 -9.32
CA ARG A 304 26.09 4.65 -8.91
C ARG A 304 26.70 3.34 -9.44
N SER A 305 27.46 3.38 -10.53
CA SER A 305 28.09 2.19 -11.11
C SER A 305 29.30 1.73 -10.30
N LEU A 306 30.11 2.69 -9.84
CA LEU A 306 31.22 2.47 -8.90
C LEU A 306 30.72 1.88 -7.58
N LEU A 307 29.64 2.43 -7.00
CA LEU A 307 29.05 1.87 -5.78
C LEU A 307 28.55 0.43 -5.98
N ARG A 308 27.82 0.15 -7.07
CA ARG A 308 27.35 -1.21 -7.37
C ARG A 308 28.52 -2.19 -7.48
N SER A 309 29.59 -1.82 -8.18
CA SER A 309 30.78 -2.68 -8.36
C SER A 309 31.48 -2.95 -7.03
N LEU A 310 31.73 -1.92 -6.23
CA LEU A 310 32.38 -2.05 -4.92
C LEU A 310 31.53 -2.81 -3.90
N LEU A 311 30.22 -2.63 -3.88
CA LEU A 311 29.33 -3.37 -2.96
C LEU A 311 29.16 -4.83 -3.42
N SER A 312 29.14 -5.10 -4.73
CA SER A 312 29.25 -6.46 -5.26
C SER A 312 30.55 -7.12 -4.82
N MET A 313 31.70 -6.44 -4.94
CA MET A 313 32.98 -6.91 -4.43
C MET A 313 32.91 -7.26 -2.94
N LEU A 314 32.34 -6.42 -2.08
CA LEU A 314 32.20 -6.74 -0.65
C LEU A 314 31.29 -7.95 -0.39
N SER A 315 30.31 -8.20 -1.25
CA SER A 315 29.42 -9.38 -1.18
C SER A 315 30.14 -10.65 -1.68
N ASP A 316 30.80 -10.58 -2.83
CA ASP A 316 31.63 -11.65 -3.43
C ASP A 316 32.77 -12.10 -2.49
N LEU A 317 33.38 -11.15 -1.77
CA LEU A 317 34.41 -11.39 -0.75
C LEU A 317 33.86 -11.79 0.62
N GLN A 318 32.52 -11.88 0.79
CA GLN A 318 31.83 -12.28 2.02
C GLN A 318 32.20 -11.42 3.24
N ILE A 319 32.18 -10.10 3.07
CA ILE A 319 32.49 -9.09 4.12
C ILE A 319 31.48 -7.95 4.19
N TYR A 320 30.53 -7.87 3.26
CA TYR A 320 29.47 -6.85 3.20
C TYR A 320 28.70 -6.73 4.53
N GLN A 321 28.22 -7.86 5.08
CA GLN A 321 27.42 -7.90 6.30
C GLN A 321 28.21 -7.34 7.50
N ASP A 322 29.38 -7.93 7.77
CA ASP A 322 30.19 -7.64 8.96
C ASP A 322 30.88 -6.27 8.92
N SER A 323 31.34 -5.83 7.73
CA SER A 323 32.21 -4.66 7.59
C SER A 323 31.49 -3.41 7.08
N PHE A 324 30.45 -3.57 6.26
CA PHE A 324 29.69 -2.46 5.68
C PHE A 324 28.31 -2.29 6.32
N GLU A 325 27.47 -3.31 6.31
CA GLU A 325 26.04 -3.16 6.59
C GLU A 325 25.77 -2.62 8.00
N GLN A 326 26.43 -3.15 9.03
CA GLN A 326 26.27 -2.64 10.40
C GLN A 326 26.59 -1.14 10.47
N ARG A 327 27.72 -0.71 9.89
CA ARG A 327 28.15 0.70 9.88
C ARG A 327 27.21 1.58 9.06
N PHE A 328 26.73 1.07 7.92
CA PHE A 328 25.73 1.73 7.08
C PHE A 328 24.41 1.96 7.82
N LEU A 329 23.92 0.98 8.58
CA LEU A 329 22.71 1.10 9.38
C LEU A 329 22.90 2.03 10.58
N GLU A 330 24.05 1.98 11.27
CA GLU A 330 24.40 2.92 12.36
C GLU A 330 24.40 4.38 11.88
N GLU A 331 25.09 4.67 10.77
CA GLU A 331 25.17 6.01 10.18
C GLU A 331 23.81 6.48 9.62
N THR A 332 23.06 5.59 8.97
CA THR A 332 21.70 5.87 8.50
C THR A 332 20.74 6.17 9.65
N ASN A 333 20.87 5.45 10.77
CA ASN A 333 20.08 5.70 11.98
C ASN A 333 20.35 7.09 12.55
N ARG A 334 21.63 7.48 12.65
CA ARG A 334 22.07 8.81 13.11
C ARG A 334 21.55 9.93 12.21
N LEU A 335 21.69 9.77 10.88
CA LEU A 335 21.26 10.76 9.89
C LEU A 335 19.76 11.00 9.98
N TYR A 336 18.94 9.94 9.90
CA TYR A 336 17.48 10.11 9.92
C TYR A 336 16.92 10.51 11.29
N ALA A 337 17.59 10.19 12.40
CA ALA A 337 17.23 10.73 13.71
C ALA A 337 17.38 12.26 13.77
N ALA A 338 18.48 12.80 13.23
CA ALA A 338 18.70 14.24 13.15
C ALA A 338 17.75 14.92 12.12
N GLU A 339 17.55 14.30 10.97
CA GLU A 339 16.64 14.80 9.92
C GLU A 339 15.19 14.84 10.39
N GLY A 340 14.72 13.79 11.10
CA GLY A 340 13.38 13.71 11.67
C GLY A 340 13.10 14.82 12.68
N GLN A 341 13.99 14.99 13.66
CA GLN A 341 13.88 16.05 14.68
C GLN A 341 13.88 17.45 14.06
N ARG A 342 14.80 17.70 13.12
CA ARG A 342 14.95 19.00 12.46
C ARG A 342 13.73 19.36 11.62
N LEU A 343 13.29 18.47 10.73
CA LEU A 343 12.19 18.75 9.81
C LEU A 343 10.83 18.82 10.50
N MET A 344 10.62 18.12 11.62
CA MET A 344 9.41 18.25 12.43
C MET A 344 9.25 19.65 13.05
N GLN A 345 10.37 20.33 13.31
CA GLN A 345 10.40 21.73 13.78
C GLN A 345 10.27 22.71 12.60
N GLU A 346 11.07 22.52 11.54
CA GLU A 346 11.15 23.45 10.41
C GLU A 346 9.92 23.48 9.49
N ARG A 347 9.19 22.36 9.33
CA ARG A 347 8.14 22.21 8.31
C ARG A 347 6.77 21.88 8.88
N GLU A 348 5.74 22.15 8.07
CA GLU A 348 4.39 21.70 8.36
C GLU A 348 4.18 20.22 8.08
N VAL A 349 3.20 19.62 8.75
CA VAL A 349 2.93 18.18 8.70
C VAL A 349 2.68 17.65 7.27
N PRO A 350 1.92 18.32 6.37
CA PRO A 350 1.80 17.89 4.97
C PRO A 350 3.15 17.72 4.27
N GLU A 351 4.03 18.72 4.39
CA GLU A 351 5.34 18.73 3.74
C GLU A 351 6.29 17.69 4.35
N TYR A 352 6.19 17.49 5.67
CA TYR A 352 6.93 16.45 6.38
C TYR A 352 6.55 15.06 5.88
N LEU A 353 5.25 14.74 5.79
CA LEU A 353 4.77 13.42 5.32
C LEU A 353 5.21 13.14 3.87
N HIS A 354 5.12 14.14 2.99
CA HIS A 354 5.64 14.04 1.61
C HIS A 354 7.15 13.79 1.58
N HIS A 355 7.92 14.47 2.45
CA HIS A 355 9.36 14.26 2.57
C HIS A 355 9.68 12.84 3.06
N VAL A 356 8.95 12.31 4.05
CA VAL A 356 9.15 10.93 4.52
C VAL A 356 8.84 9.92 3.42
N ASN A 357 7.74 10.09 2.68
CA ASN A 357 7.42 9.20 1.56
C ASN A 357 8.51 9.22 0.48
N LYS A 358 8.99 10.42 0.12
CA LYS A 358 10.13 10.59 -0.80
C LYS A 358 11.39 9.86 -0.30
N ARG A 359 11.73 9.96 1.00
CA ARG A 359 12.88 9.23 1.57
C ARG A 359 12.70 7.71 1.50
N LEU A 360 11.51 7.19 1.74
CA LEU A 360 11.22 5.76 1.62
C LEU A 360 11.35 5.26 0.16
N GLU A 361 10.96 6.08 -0.82
CA GLU A 361 11.14 5.80 -2.25
C GLU A 361 12.61 5.85 -2.66
N GLU A 362 13.37 6.88 -2.23
CA GLU A 362 14.80 7.01 -2.49
C GLU A 362 15.61 5.84 -1.92
N GLU A 363 15.33 5.40 -0.69
CA GLU A 363 16.04 4.27 -0.07
C GLU A 363 15.63 2.91 -0.69
N ALA A 364 14.39 2.77 -1.18
CA ALA A 364 13.99 1.61 -1.98
C ALA A 364 14.71 1.56 -3.34
N ASP A 365 14.87 2.70 -4.01
CA ASP A 365 15.65 2.82 -5.26
C ASP A 365 17.14 2.50 -5.02
N ARG A 366 17.74 2.94 -3.90
CA ARG A 366 19.12 2.56 -3.52
C ARG A 366 19.32 1.06 -3.40
N VAL A 367 18.36 0.35 -2.80
CA VAL A 367 18.40 -1.11 -2.68
C VAL A 367 18.42 -1.76 -4.06
N ILE A 368 17.52 -1.35 -4.95
CA ILE A 368 17.47 -1.90 -6.33
C ILE A 368 18.72 -1.50 -7.12
N THR A 369 19.32 -0.35 -6.81
CA THR A 369 20.41 0.22 -7.61
C THR A 369 21.81 -0.24 -7.20
N TYR A 370 22.14 -0.40 -5.92
CA TYR A 370 23.51 -0.81 -5.53
C TYR A 370 23.67 -1.53 -4.17
N LEU A 371 22.69 -1.51 -3.25
CA LEU A 371 22.82 -2.26 -1.99
C LEU A 371 22.46 -3.75 -2.17
N ASP A 372 22.85 -4.58 -1.21
CA ASP A 372 22.40 -5.97 -1.18
C ASP A 372 20.91 -6.07 -0.79
N GLN A 373 20.20 -7.05 -1.36
CA GLN A 373 18.79 -7.29 -1.13
C GLN A 373 18.45 -7.66 0.33
N SER A 374 19.41 -8.21 1.09
CA SER A 374 19.31 -8.44 2.54
C SER A 374 19.10 -7.14 3.33
N THR A 375 19.73 -6.04 2.89
CA THR A 375 19.70 -4.73 3.58
C THR A 375 18.36 -4.03 3.51
N GLN A 376 17.48 -4.37 2.56
CA GLN A 376 16.20 -3.68 2.38
C GLN A 376 15.37 -3.61 3.67
N LYS A 377 15.23 -4.75 4.36
CA LYS A 377 14.35 -4.85 5.52
C LYS A 377 14.92 -4.11 6.75
N PRO A 378 16.20 -4.28 7.14
CA PRO A 378 16.82 -3.46 8.19
C PRO A 378 16.84 -1.95 7.87
N LEU A 379 17.12 -1.58 6.61
CA LEU A 379 17.18 -0.19 6.17
C LEU A 379 15.81 0.49 6.29
N ILE A 380 14.79 -0.03 5.60
CA ILE A 380 13.45 0.59 5.60
C ILE A 380 12.87 0.63 7.03
N ALA A 381 13.05 -0.42 7.84
CA ALA A 381 12.62 -0.39 9.24
C ALA A 381 13.35 0.69 10.08
N THR A 382 14.60 1.01 9.76
CA THR A 382 15.36 2.10 10.41
C THR A 382 14.83 3.47 10.01
N VAL A 383 14.52 3.67 8.72
CA VAL A 383 13.93 4.91 8.19
C VAL A 383 12.53 5.13 8.79
N GLU A 384 11.66 4.11 8.74
CA GLU A 384 10.31 4.15 9.31
C GLU A 384 10.33 4.39 10.82
N LYS A 385 11.30 3.80 11.55
CA LYS A 385 11.48 4.10 12.98
C LYS A 385 11.81 5.57 13.21
N GLN A 386 12.84 6.10 12.56
CA GLN A 386 13.36 7.44 12.87
C GLN A 386 12.48 8.58 12.32
N LEU A 387 11.91 8.42 11.13
CA LEU A 387 11.08 9.46 10.49
C LEU A 387 9.58 9.38 10.82
N LEU A 388 9.09 8.27 11.39
CA LEU A 388 7.69 8.14 11.78
C LEU A 388 7.55 7.69 13.23
N GLY A 389 8.20 6.58 13.61
CA GLY A 389 8.06 5.94 14.93
C GLY A 389 8.32 6.87 16.12
N GLU A 390 9.45 7.56 16.13
CA GLU A 390 9.82 8.50 17.20
C GLU A 390 8.99 9.80 17.19
N HIS A 391 8.14 10.00 16.18
CA HIS A 391 7.44 11.27 15.92
C HIS A 391 5.92 11.15 15.75
N LEU A 392 5.33 9.95 15.89
CA LEU A 392 3.90 9.68 15.68
C LEU A 392 3.00 10.68 16.42
N THR A 393 3.18 10.80 17.74
CA THR A 393 2.36 11.65 18.61
C THR A 393 2.52 13.13 18.27
N SER A 394 3.77 13.60 18.11
CA SER A 394 4.06 15.00 17.77
C SER A 394 3.47 15.42 16.42
N THR A 395 3.52 14.54 15.43
CA THR A 395 2.94 14.77 14.09
C THR A 395 1.43 14.97 14.18
N LEU A 396 0.73 14.12 14.94
CA LEU A 396 -0.72 14.22 15.11
C LEU A 396 -1.12 15.44 15.94
N GLN A 397 -0.42 15.72 17.04
CA GLN A 397 -0.65 16.89 17.88
C GLN A 397 -0.44 18.22 17.15
N LYS A 398 0.57 18.29 16.27
CA LYS A 398 0.87 19.50 15.48
C LYS A 398 -0.14 19.71 14.35
N GLY A 399 -0.48 18.66 13.58
CA GLY A 399 -1.13 18.82 12.27
C GLY A 399 -2.47 18.11 12.06
N LEU A 400 -2.87 17.12 12.86
CA LEU A 400 -4.06 16.31 12.53
C LEU A 400 -5.34 17.17 12.48
N ASN A 401 -5.55 18.03 13.48
CA ASN A 401 -6.74 18.88 13.54
C ASN A 401 -6.86 19.76 12.30
N HIS A 402 -5.77 20.44 11.91
CA HIS A 402 -5.73 21.28 10.71
C HIS A 402 -6.00 20.50 9.41
N LEU A 403 -5.40 19.32 9.24
CA LEU A 403 -5.66 18.43 8.10
C LEU A 403 -7.14 18.03 8.00
N LEU A 404 -7.76 17.74 9.15
CA LEU A 404 -9.17 17.37 9.23
C LEU A 404 -10.10 18.56 9.02
N ASP A 405 -9.82 19.71 9.62
CA ASP A 405 -10.59 20.95 9.47
C ASP A 405 -10.62 21.41 8.01
N GLU A 406 -9.45 21.50 7.36
CA GLU A 406 -9.32 21.89 5.94
C GLU A 406 -9.72 20.78 4.94
N ASN A 407 -10.09 19.58 5.42
CA ASN A 407 -10.49 18.45 4.58
C ASN A 407 -9.41 18.03 3.55
N ARG A 408 -8.15 17.95 4.00
CA ARG A 408 -6.96 17.66 3.19
C ARG A 408 -6.85 16.18 2.84
N ILE A 409 -7.77 15.69 2.00
CA ILE A 409 -7.95 14.25 1.67
C ILE A 409 -6.63 13.56 1.27
N GLN A 410 -5.83 14.18 0.38
CA GLN A 410 -4.58 13.60 -0.11
C GLN A 410 -3.55 13.40 1.02
N ASP A 411 -3.38 14.41 1.87
CA ASP A 411 -2.48 14.38 3.03
C ASP A 411 -2.95 13.36 4.08
N LEU A 412 -4.27 13.21 4.27
CA LEU A 412 -4.87 12.23 5.18
C LEU A 412 -4.70 10.78 4.68
N CYS A 413 -4.82 10.54 3.38
CA CYS A 413 -4.48 9.23 2.78
C CYS A 413 -3.00 8.89 3.03
N LEU A 414 -2.10 9.85 2.80
CA LEU A 414 -0.66 9.67 2.99
C LEU A 414 -0.31 9.42 4.46
N LEU A 415 -0.90 10.19 5.38
CA LEU A 415 -0.78 9.99 6.83
C LEU A 415 -1.17 8.56 7.20
N TYR A 416 -2.34 8.08 6.77
CA TYR A 416 -2.82 6.73 7.09
C TYR A 416 -1.92 5.63 6.53
N GLN A 417 -1.46 5.78 5.27
CA GLN A 417 -0.52 4.84 4.64
C GLN A 417 0.81 4.76 5.39
N LEU A 418 1.39 5.90 5.79
CA LEU A 418 2.65 5.96 6.53
C LEU A 418 2.49 5.42 7.96
N PHE A 419 1.44 5.81 8.68
CA PHE A 419 1.16 5.35 10.05
C PHE A 419 0.80 3.86 10.11
N SER A 420 0.35 3.26 9.01
CA SER A 420 0.09 1.82 8.90
C SER A 420 1.36 0.97 8.85
N ARG A 421 2.51 1.55 8.45
CA ARG A 421 3.82 0.85 8.43
C ARG A 421 4.40 0.69 9.84
N VAL A 422 4.14 1.65 10.72
CA VAL A 422 4.72 1.68 12.08
C VAL A 422 3.87 0.89 13.06
N ARG A 423 4.52 0.04 13.88
CA ARG A 423 3.87 -0.67 14.99
C ARG A 423 3.20 0.32 15.94
N GLY A 424 1.87 0.24 16.03
CA GLY A 424 1.06 1.11 16.90
C GLY A 424 0.62 2.44 16.26
N GLY A 425 1.13 2.83 15.09
CA GLY A 425 0.78 4.10 14.44
C GLY A 425 -0.73 4.25 14.20
N VAL A 426 -1.37 3.21 13.65
CA VAL A 426 -2.84 3.16 13.46
C VAL A 426 -3.61 3.32 14.77
N LEU A 427 -3.10 2.81 15.90
CA LEU A 427 -3.75 2.90 17.21
C LEU A 427 -3.69 4.34 17.76
N VAL A 428 -2.54 4.99 17.66
CA VAL A 428 -2.36 6.39 18.11
C VAL A 428 -3.17 7.35 17.22
N LEU A 429 -3.22 7.09 15.91
CA LEU A 429 -4.10 7.82 14.99
C LEU A 429 -5.59 7.65 15.35
N LEU A 430 -6.02 6.43 15.67
CA LEU A 430 -7.40 6.16 16.09
C LEU A 430 -7.78 6.91 17.37
N GLN A 431 -6.87 7.04 18.33
CA GLN A 431 -7.08 7.82 19.56
C GLN A 431 -7.32 9.31 19.25
N HIS A 432 -6.40 9.94 18.51
CA HIS A 432 -6.53 11.36 18.14
C HIS A 432 -7.76 11.63 17.25
N TRP A 433 -8.13 10.67 16.39
CA TRP A 433 -9.36 10.71 15.60
C TRP A 433 -10.64 10.72 16.46
N ILE A 434 -10.71 9.85 17.49
CA ILE A 434 -11.82 9.83 18.45
C ILE A 434 -11.89 11.16 19.21
N GLU A 435 -10.75 11.66 19.68
CA GLU A 435 -10.66 12.92 20.43
C GLU A 435 -11.08 14.12 19.57
N TYR A 436 -10.62 14.20 18.33
CA TYR A 436 -11.05 15.22 17.36
C TYR A 436 -12.57 15.18 17.12
N ILE A 437 -13.15 14.00 16.84
CA ILE A 437 -14.60 13.89 16.63
C ILE A 437 -15.37 14.32 17.88
N LYS A 438 -14.95 13.84 19.07
CA LYS A 438 -15.59 14.22 20.34
C LYS A 438 -15.43 15.71 20.62
N ALA A 439 -14.31 16.34 20.28
CA ALA A 439 -14.06 17.77 20.46
C ALA A 439 -14.87 18.64 19.49
N PHE A 440 -14.69 18.46 18.18
CA PHE A 440 -15.38 19.23 17.14
C PHE A 440 -16.90 19.07 17.26
N GLY A 441 -17.39 17.83 17.40
CA GLY A 441 -18.82 17.54 17.59
C GLY A 441 -19.42 18.17 18.85
N SER A 442 -18.64 18.28 19.94
CA SER A 442 -19.07 19.00 21.14
C SER A 442 -19.32 20.49 20.86
N THR A 443 -18.53 21.14 19.99
CA THR A 443 -18.72 22.56 19.63
C THR A 443 -20.02 22.81 18.86
N ILE A 444 -20.47 21.82 18.08
CA ILE A 444 -21.74 21.88 17.34
C ILE A 444 -22.92 21.82 18.31
N VAL A 445 -22.92 20.85 19.25
CA VAL A 445 -24.12 20.56 20.06
C VAL A 445 -24.23 21.39 21.35
N ILE A 446 -23.13 21.88 21.92
CA ILE A 446 -23.16 22.55 23.23
C ILE A 446 -23.65 24.01 23.14
N ASN A 447 -23.27 24.78 22.11
CA ASN A 447 -23.62 26.21 22.04
C ASN A 447 -25.11 26.42 21.67
N PRO A 448 -25.93 27.03 22.55
CA PRO A 448 -27.35 27.30 22.26
C PRO A 448 -27.58 28.25 21.08
N GLU A 449 -26.63 29.13 20.76
CA GLU A 449 -26.74 30.06 19.62
C GLU A 449 -26.76 29.32 18.28
N LYS A 450 -26.13 28.14 18.22
CA LYS A 450 -26.11 27.24 17.06
C LYS A 450 -27.36 26.35 16.95
N ASP A 451 -28.34 26.42 17.86
CA ASP A 451 -29.53 25.57 17.83
C ASP A 451 -30.30 25.58 16.50
N LYS A 452 -30.20 26.67 15.71
CA LYS A 452 -30.83 26.78 14.39
C LYS A 452 -30.13 25.96 13.30
N THR A 453 -28.80 25.88 13.33
CA THR A 453 -27.96 25.23 12.32
C THR A 453 -27.50 23.82 12.73
N MET A 454 -27.56 23.51 14.03
CA MET A 454 -27.07 22.28 14.67
C MET A 454 -27.32 20.99 13.88
N VAL A 455 -28.56 20.74 13.45
CA VAL A 455 -28.90 19.48 12.77
C VAL A 455 -28.24 19.40 11.40
N GLN A 456 -28.13 20.52 10.69
CA GLN A 456 -27.43 20.58 9.40
C GLN A 456 -25.91 20.42 9.61
N GLU A 457 -25.32 21.15 10.57
CA GLU A 457 -23.90 21.01 10.93
C GLU A 457 -23.54 19.57 11.35
N LEU A 458 -24.43 18.85 12.04
CA LEU A 458 -24.24 17.43 12.38
C LEU A 458 -24.29 16.50 11.16
N LEU A 459 -25.18 16.75 10.21
CA LEU A 459 -25.30 15.97 8.97
C LEU A 459 -24.06 16.19 8.09
N ASP A 460 -23.68 17.45 7.87
CA ASP A 460 -22.52 17.84 7.06
C ASP A 460 -21.22 17.31 7.69
N PHE A 461 -21.10 17.37 9.02
CA PHE A 461 -19.95 16.79 9.75
C PHE A 461 -19.93 15.26 9.64
N LYS A 462 -21.08 14.58 9.71
CA LYS A 462 -21.16 13.12 9.53
C LYS A 462 -20.76 12.70 8.12
N ASP A 463 -21.25 13.40 7.09
CA ASP A 463 -20.87 13.17 5.69
C ASP A 463 -19.36 13.34 5.48
N LYS A 464 -18.77 14.43 6.02
CA LYS A 464 -17.32 14.68 5.97
C LYS A 464 -16.52 13.56 6.64
N VAL A 465 -16.94 13.15 7.83
CA VAL A 465 -16.28 12.08 8.60
C VAL A 465 -16.38 10.73 7.90
N ASP A 466 -17.54 10.37 7.35
CA ASP A 466 -17.71 9.13 6.58
C ASP A 466 -16.84 9.12 5.32
N HIS A 467 -16.78 10.24 4.59
CA HIS A 467 -15.97 10.38 3.39
C HIS A 467 -14.46 10.19 3.65
N ILE A 468 -13.96 10.71 4.78
CA ILE A 468 -12.57 10.49 5.23
C ILE A 468 -12.33 9.02 5.60
N ILE A 469 -13.27 8.34 6.26
CA ILE A 469 -13.13 6.91 6.57
C ILE A 469 -13.14 6.06 5.29
N ASP A 470 -14.01 6.40 4.33
CA ASP A 470 -14.18 5.71 3.06
C ASP A 470 -12.90 5.79 2.21
N ILE A 471 -12.41 7.00 1.96
CA ILE A 471 -11.27 7.26 1.07
C ILE A 471 -9.93 7.16 1.81
N CYS A 472 -9.73 7.93 2.88
CA CYS A 472 -8.42 8.06 3.52
C CYS A 472 -8.05 6.84 4.36
N PHE A 473 -9.03 6.25 5.06
CA PHE A 473 -8.80 5.12 5.97
C PHE A 473 -9.24 3.77 5.36
N ILE A 474 -9.55 3.73 4.06
CA ILE A 474 -9.82 2.52 3.27
C ILE A 474 -10.90 1.63 3.94
N LYS A 475 -12.01 2.26 4.39
CA LYS A 475 -13.13 1.61 5.11
C LYS A 475 -12.71 0.78 6.33
N ASN A 476 -11.65 1.17 7.05
CA ASN A 476 -11.21 0.42 8.23
C ASN A 476 -12.28 0.41 9.33
N GLU A 477 -12.86 -0.78 9.59
CA GLU A 477 -13.92 -1.01 10.58
C GLU A 477 -13.61 -0.48 11.98
N LYS A 478 -12.34 -0.39 12.38
CA LYS A 478 -11.95 0.21 13.67
C LYS A 478 -12.30 1.69 13.72
N PHE A 479 -12.08 2.43 12.62
CA PHE A 479 -12.43 3.85 12.50
C PHE A 479 -13.95 4.04 12.39
N VAL A 480 -14.65 3.15 11.69
CA VAL A 480 -16.12 3.13 11.61
C VAL A 480 -16.74 2.97 13.00
N ASN A 481 -16.26 2.01 13.80
CA ASN A 481 -16.82 1.74 15.12
C ASN A 481 -16.43 2.81 16.15
N ALA A 482 -15.18 3.29 16.11
CA ALA A 482 -14.73 4.44 16.90
C ALA A 482 -15.54 5.72 16.61
N MET A 483 -15.88 5.97 15.34
CA MET A 483 -16.74 7.08 14.94
C MET A 483 -18.15 6.94 15.51
N LYS A 484 -18.77 5.75 15.43
CA LYS A 484 -20.11 5.51 16.02
C LYS A 484 -20.14 5.81 17.52
N GLU A 485 -19.18 5.28 18.28
CA GLU A 485 -19.06 5.54 19.72
C GLU A 485 -18.80 7.03 20.00
N ALA A 486 -17.96 7.69 19.20
CA ALA A 486 -17.67 9.11 19.35
C ALA A 486 -18.90 10.00 19.10
N PHE A 487 -19.67 9.74 18.05
CA PHE A 487 -20.92 10.44 17.74
C PHE A 487 -21.97 10.25 18.85
N GLU A 488 -22.19 9.02 19.30
CA GLU A 488 -23.06 8.73 20.43
C GLU A 488 -22.61 9.45 21.71
N THR A 489 -21.30 9.45 22.00
CA THR A 489 -20.74 10.13 23.17
C THR A 489 -20.99 11.64 23.14
N PHE A 490 -20.67 12.33 22.03
CA PHE A 490 -20.73 13.79 22.03
C PHE A 490 -22.16 14.33 21.88
N ILE A 491 -23.02 13.67 21.08
CA ILE A 491 -24.42 14.11 20.89
C ILE A 491 -25.15 14.09 22.24
N ASN A 492 -24.97 13.03 23.04
CA ASN A 492 -25.65 12.89 24.32
C ASN A 492 -25.03 13.71 25.47
N LYS A 493 -23.95 14.47 25.25
CA LYS A 493 -23.47 15.47 26.24
C LYS A 493 -24.49 16.55 26.52
N ARG A 494 -25.35 16.89 25.55
CA ARG A 494 -26.43 17.86 25.75
C ARG A 494 -27.77 17.13 25.90
N PRO A 495 -28.39 17.13 27.10
CA PRO A 495 -29.63 16.41 27.31
C PRO A 495 -30.77 17.04 26.51
N ASN A 496 -31.62 16.18 25.93
CA ASN A 496 -32.93 16.47 25.31
C ASN A 496 -32.95 17.38 24.08
N LYS A 497 -32.06 18.38 23.95
CA LYS A 497 -32.10 19.35 22.86
C LYS A 497 -31.81 18.75 21.48
N PRO A 498 -30.81 17.86 21.30
CA PRO A 498 -30.59 17.22 19.99
C PRO A 498 -31.84 16.47 19.50
N ALA A 499 -32.55 15.78 20.40
CA ALA A 499 -33.81 15.09 20.10
C ALA A 499 -34.93 16.07 19.67
N GLU A 500 -35.12 17.17 20.42
CA GLU A 500 -36.09 18.22 20.07
C GLU A 500 -35.79 18.84 18.70
N LEU A 501 -34.52 19.21 18.44
CA LEU A 501 -34.12 19.89 17.22
C LEU A 501 -34.21 18.98 16.01
N ILE A 502 -33.88 17.69 16.14
CA ILE A 502 -34.03 16.71 15.06
C ILE A 502 -35.51 16.46 14.75
N ALA A 503 -36.40 16.38 15.75
CA ALA A 503 -37.85 16.32 15.52
C ALA A 503 -38.38 17.54 14.75
N LYS A 504 -37.92 18.76 15.12
CA LYS A 504 -38.28 20.00 14.41
C LYS A 504 -37.69 20.08 13.01
N HIS A 505 -36.48 19.57 12.80
CA HIS A 505 -35.85 19.56 11.49
C HIS A 505 -36.63 18.65 10.52
N VAL A 506 -37.01 17.44 10.96
CA VAL A 506 -37.88 16.55 10.18
C VAL A 506 -39.24 17.20 9.90
N ASP A 507 -39.88 17.84 10.89
CA ASP A 507 -41.12 18.60 10.67
C ASP A 507 -40.96 19.70 9.61
N SER A 508 -39.84 20.43 9.61
CA SER A 508 -39.55 21.46 8.61
C SER A 508 -39.42 20.89 7.20
N LYS A 509 -38.84 19.70 7.04
CA LYS A 509 -38.62 19.05 5.73
C LYS A 509 -39.88 18.38 5.19
N LEU A 510 -40.78 17.91 6.07
CA LEU A 510 -42.07 17.30 5.71
C LEU A 510 -43.22 18.31 5.51
N ARG A 511 -42.98 19.61 5.58
CA ARG A 511 -44.00 20.66 5.35
C ARG A 511 -44.16 21.01 3.87
N ALA A 512 -45.39 21.26 3.43
CA ALA A 512 -45.81 21.60 2.06
C ALA A 512 -45.14 22.83 1.42
N GLY A 513 -44.33 23.59 2.16
CA GLY A 513 -43.53 24.70 1.63
C GLY A 513 -42.19 24.27 1.02
N ASN A 514 -41.73 23.04 1.25
CA ASN A 514 -40.41 22.54 0.86
C ASN A 514 -40.35 22.13 -0.63
N LYS A 515 -40.71 23.05 -1.54
CA LYS A 515 -40.83 22.82 -3.00
C LYS A 515 -39.50 22.63 -3.75
N GLU A 516 -38.37 22.71 -3.06
CA GLU A 516 -37.03 22.71 -3.67
C GLU A 516 -36.38 21.32 -3.72
N ALA A 517 -36.95 20.32 -3.05
CA ALA A 517 -36.43 18.95 -3.02
C ALA A 517 -37.39 17.99 -3.75
N THR A 518 -36.84 17.09 -4.55
CA THR A 518 -37.56 15.93 -5.09
C THR A 518 -37.85 14.89 -4.00
N ASP A 519 -38.83 14.01 -4.23
CA ASP A 519 -39.14 12.92 -3.29
C ASP A 519 -37.92 12.01 -3.02
N GLU A 520 -37.04 11.81 -4.01
CA GLU A 520 -35.81 11.01 -3.86
C GLU A 520 -34.76 11.71 -2.97
N GLU A 521 -34.58 13.02 -3.14
CA GLU A 521 -33.69 13.82 -2.29
C GLU A 521 -34.22 13.94 -0.85
N LEU A 522 -35.55 14.06 -0.71
CA LEU A 522 -36.21 14.03 0.59
C LEU A 522 -36.01 12.68 1.29
N GLU A 523 -36.23 11.57 0.60
CA GLU A 523 -36.01 10.21 1.16
C GLU A 523 -34.55 10.00 1.59
N LYS A 524 -33.58 10.37 0.74
CA LYS A 524 -32.14 10.36 1.08
C LYS A 524 -31.82 11.22 2.31
N MET A 525 -32.45 12.39 2.43
CA MET A 525 -32.28 13.27 3.58
C MET A 525 -32.87 12.67 4.87
N LEU A 526 -34.05 12.04 4.78
CA LEU A 526 -34.65 11.32 5.90
C LEU A 526 -33.75 10.17 6.36
N ASP A 527 -33.15 9.39 5.44
CA ASP A 527 -32.19 8.34 5.80
C ASP A 527 -30.95 8.89 6.54
N LYS A 528 -30.37 10.00 6.07
CA LYS A 528 -29.25 10.64 6.80
C LYS A 528 -29.66 11.11 8.20
N ILE A 529 -30.84 11.69 8.35
CA ILE A 529 -31.37 12.11 9.67
C ILE A 529 -31.58 10.88 10.56
N MET A 530 -32.08 9.76 10.01
CA MET A 530 -32.26 8.53 10.76
C MET A 530 -30.94 7.90 11.22
N ILE A 531 -29.85 8.04 10.46
CA ILE A 531 -28.49 7.67 10.90
C ILE A 531 -28.08 8.48 12.13
N ILE A 532 -28.32 9.81 12.16
CA ILE A 532 -28.03 10.64 13.35
C ILE A 532 -28.94 10.28 14.52
N PHE A 533 -30.23 10.01 14.26
CA PHE A 533 -31.21 9.64 15.28
C PHE A 533 -30.84 8.38 16.08
N ARG A 534 -30.17 7.40 15.45
CA ARG A 534 -29.66 6.20 16.13
C ARG A 534 -28.80 6.54 17.35
N PHE A 535 -27.94 7.55 17.22
CA PHE A 535 -27.00 8.00 18.26
C PHE A 535 -27.65 8.73 19.45
N ILE A 536 -28.96 8.98 19.46
CA ILE A 536 -29.63 9.77 20.50
C ILE A 536 -30.22 8.87 21.61
N TYR A 537 -30.03 9.24 22.88
CA TYR A 537 -30.67 8.55 24.02
C TYR A 537 -32.12 9.00 24.26
N GLY A 538 -32.41 10.30 24.21
CA GLY A 538 -33.76 10.88 24.42
C GLY A 538 -34.75 10.65 23.28
N LYS A 539 -34.98 9.40 22.89
CA LYS A 539 -35.91 9.01 21.80
C LYS A 539 -37.38 9.31 22.17
N ASP A 540 -37.71 9.25 23.45
CA ASP A 540 -38.99 9.67 24.04
C ASP A 540 -39.27 11.18 23.87
N VAL A 541 -38.25 12.01 24.06
CA VAL A 541 -38.32 13.45 23.80
C VAL A 541 -38.58 13.69 22.31
N PHE A 542 -37.88 12.98 21.43
CA PHE A 542 -38.16 13.02 19.98
C PHE A 542 -39.62 12.62 19.69
N GLU A 543 -40.15 11.52 20.25
CA GLU A 543 -41.56 11.10 20.07
C GLU A 543 -42.52 12.23 20.45
N ALA A 544 -42.33 12.85 21.61
CA ALA A 544 -43.21 13.89 22.13
C ALA A 544 -43.27 15.13 21.20
N PHE A 545 -42.12 15.59 20.71
CA PHE A 545 -42.07 16.70 19.75
C PHE A 545 -42.61 16.29 18.36
N TYR A 546 -42.18 15.14 17.84
CA TYR A 546 -42.59 14.62 16.53
C TYR A 546 -44.11 14.42 16.47
N LYS A 547 -44.72 13.78 17.47
CA LYS A 547 -46.17 13.55 17.57
C LYS A 547 -46.97 14.84 17.57
N LYS A 548 -46.53 15.81 18.38
CA LYS A 548 -47.18 17.12 18.50
C LYS A 548 -47.15 17.90 17.18
N ASP A 549 -46.05 17.84 16.44
CA ASP A 549 -45.91 18.59 15.19
C ASP A 549 -46.51 17.82 13.99
N LEU A 550 -46.47 16.48 13.98
CA LEU A 550 -47.26 15.62 13.07
C LEU A 550 -48.76 15.92 13.17
N ALA A 551 -49.30 16.02 14.39
CA ALA A 551 -50.72 16.32 14.60
C ALA A 551 -51.14 17.63 13.93
N LYS A 552 -50.26 18.66 13.95
CA LYS A 552 -50.49 19.92 13.23
C LYS A 552 -50.41 19.75 11.71
N ARG A 553 -49.49 18.94 11.20
CA ARG A 553 -49.36 18.71 9.74
C ARG A 553 -50.59 18.00 9.18
N LEU A 554 -51.08 16.98 9.88
CA LEU A 554 -52.30 16.24 9.53
C LEU A 554 -53.57 17.11 9.61
N LEU A 555 -53.83 17.74 10.75
CA LEU A 555 -55.09 18.48 10.96
C LEU A 555 -55.19 19.80 10.18
N VAL A 556 -54.06 20.45 9.88
CA VAL A 556 -54.02 21.75 9.18
C VAL A 556 -53.69 21.57 7.68
N GLY A 557 -53.57 20.33 7.19
CA GLY A 557 -53.35 20.03 5.77
C GLY A 557 -52.01 20.58 5.22
N LYS A 558 -50.93 20.47 6.01
CA LYS A 558 -49.63 21.12 5.72
C LYS A 558 -48.47 20.14 5.46
N SER A 559 -48.74 18.86 5.23
CA SER A 559 -47.72 17.86 4.84
C SER A 559 -47.31 18.02 3.36
N ALA A 560 -46.03 17.74 3.05
CA ALA A 560 -45.49 17.79 1.69
C ALA A 560 -45.97 16.62 0.82
N SER A 561 -45.92 15.40 1.36
CA SER A 561 -46.37 14.18 0.70
C SER A 561 -46.89 13.20 1.75
N VAL A 562 -47.97 12.48 1.43
CA VAL A 562 -48.52 11.42 2.29
C VAL A 562 -47.56 10.22 2.35
N ASP A 563 -46.92 9.91 1.24
CA ASP A 563 -45.99 8.78 1.13
C ASP A 563 -44.68 9.05 1.88
N ALA A 564 -44.19 10.29 1.89
CA ALA A 564 -43.04 10.69 2.71
C ALA A 564 -43.32 10.56 4.22
N GLU A 565 -44.53 10.88 4.67
CA GLU A 565 -44.92 10.71 6.08
C GLU A 565 -45.06 9.22 6.46
N LYS A 566 -45.61 8.39 5.55
CA LYS A 566 -45.67 6.92 5.73
C LYS A 566 -44.27 6.28 5.69
N SER A 567 -43.37 6.78 4.84
CA SER A 567 -41.95 6.39 4.81
C SER A 567 -41.25 6.69 6.14
N MET A 568 -41.35 7.93 6.63
CA MET A 568 -40.75 8.33 7.91
C MET A 568 -41.25 7.46 9.07
N LEU A 569 -42.54 7.12 9.10
CA LEU A 569 -43.08 6.18 10.09
C LEU A 569 -42.50 4.77 9.98
N SER A 570 -42.32 4.25 8.77
CA SER A 570 -41.68 2.96 8.53
C SER A 570 -40.24 2.94 9.05
N LYS A 571 -39.47 4.01 8.80
CA LYS A 571 -38.10 4.17 9.31
C LYS A 571 -38.07 4.21 10.84
N LEU A 572 -38.93 5.02 11.48
CA LEU A 572 -39.03 5.06 12.96
C LEU A 572 -39.43 3.70 13.57
N LYS A 573 -40.32 2.95 12.89
CA LYS A 573 -40.75 1.61 13.31
C LYS A 573 -39.63 0.58 13.22
N HIS A 574 -38.76 0.69 12.20
CA HIS A 574 -37.59 -0.16 12.06
C HIS A 574 -36.57 0.09 13.18
N GLU A 575 -36.28 1.35 13.50
CA GLU A 575 -35.27 1.70 14.52
C GLU A 575 -35.73 1.52 15.97
N CYS A 576 -37.01 1.81 16.27
CA CYS A 576 -37.53 1.85 17.65
C CYS A 576 -38.54 0.74 17.97
N GLY A 577 -38.96 -0.04 16.98
CA GLY A 577 -40.00 -1.05 17.11
C GLY A 577 -41.43 -0.50 17.13
N ALA A 578 -42.40 -1.40 16.97
CA ALA A 578 -43.81 -1.04 16.79
C ALA A 578 -44.48 -0.36 18.00
N ALA A 579 -43.97 -0.56 19.22
CA ALA A 579 -44.50 0.09 20.42
C ALA A 579 -44.30 1.62 20.38
N PHE A 580 -43.16 2.07 19.85
CA PHE A 580 -42.82 3.48 19.70
C PHE A 580 -43.72 4.18 18.66
N THR A 581 -43.96 3.54 17.52
CA THR A 581 -44.81 4.11 16.46
C THR A 581 -46.30 3.91 16.64
N SER A 582 -46.74 3.05 17.58
CA SER A 582 -48.15 2.66 17.76
C SER A 582 -49.13 3.84 17.82
N LYS A 583 -48.81 4.89 18.59
CA LYS A 583 -49.67 6.10 18.70
C LYS A 583 -49.69 6.89 17.40
N LEU A 584 -48.55 7.01 16.72
CA LEU A 584 -48.43 7.73 15.45
C LEU A 584 -49.17 6.99 14.32
N GLU A 585 -49.08 5.65 14.27
CA GLU A 585 -49.87 4.81 13.38
C GLU A 585 -51.38 4.95 13.67
N GLY A 586 -51.76 5.06 14.95
CA GLY A 586 -53.13 5.36 15.36
C GLY A 586 -53.65 6.70 14.80
N MET A 587 -52.83 7.76 14.84
CA MET A 587 -53.18 9.06 14.26
C MET A 587 -53.44 8.98 12.75
N PHE A 588 -52.70 8.15 12.00
CA PHE A 588 -52.98 7.95 10.57
C PHE A 588 -54.29 7.19 10.33
N LYS A 589 -54.58 6.15 11.14
CA LYS A 589 -55.85 5.42 11.07
C LYS A 589 -57.05 6.31 11.36
N ASP A 590 -56.95 7.20 12.35
CA ASP A 590 -58.00 8.18 12.66
C ASP A 590 -58.25 9.12 11.46
N MET A 591 -57.21 9.51 10.70
CA MET A 591 -57.36 10.34 9.49
C MET A 591 -57.94 9.60 8.29
N GLU A 592 -57.69 8.29 8.15
CA GLU A 592 -58.30 7.44 7.12
C GLU A 592 -59.78 7.19 7.48
N LEU A 593 -60.07 6.74 8.71
CA LEU A 593 -61.43 6.51 9.21
C LEU A 593 -62.31 7.77 9.19
N SER A 594 -61.75 8.95 9.54
CA SER A 594 -62.49 10.22 9.47
C SER A 594 -62.98 10.53 8.06
N LYS A 595 -62.20 10.21 7.03
CA LYS A 595 -62.59 10.42 5.63
C LYS A 595 -63.73 9.48 5.23
N ASP A 596 -63.65 8.22 5.62
CA ASP A 596 -64.70 7.23 5.33
C ASP A 596 -66.03 7.60 5.99
N ILE A 597 -65.99 8.02 7.27
CA ILE A 597 -67.16 8.53 8.01
C ILE A 597 -67.71 9.81 7.34
N MET A 598 -66.85 10.74 6.91
CA MET A 598 -67.28 11.95 6.20
C MET A 598 -67.91 11.65 4.83
N VAL A 599 -67.46 10.62 4.11
CA VAL A 599 -68.08 10.17 2.85
C VAL A 599 -69.48 9.61 3.12
N GLN A 600 -69.63 8.76 4.15
CA GLN A 600 -70.94 8.22 4.54
C GLN A 600 -71.89 9.35 4.99
N PHE A 601 -71.43 10.29 5.80
CA PHE A 601 -72.22 11.44 6.24
C PHE A 601 -72.69 12.32 5.06
N LYS A 602 -71.78 12.64 4.12
CA LYS A 602 -72.11 13.39 2.89
C LYS A 602 -73.08 12.62 1.96
N GLN A 603 -73.14 11.29 2.05
CA GLN A 603 -74.15 10.48 1.33
C GLN A 603 -75.51 10.45 2.06
N CYS A 604 -75.52 10.47 3.38
CA CYS A 604 -76.74 10.44 4.19
C CYS A 604 -77.46 11.80 4.30
N GLN A 605 -76.78 12.93 4.08
CA GLN A 605 -77.39 14.27 4.12
C GLN A 605 -77.13 15.11 2.86
N ASN A 606 -78.19 15.38 2.10
CA ASN A 606 -78.27 16.56 1.22
C ASN A 606 -78.53 17.81 2.07
N ILE A 607 -77.49 18.33 2.74
CA ILE A 607 -77.61 19.54 3.57
C ILE A 607 -77.84 20.76 2.65
N PRO A 608 -78.97 21.50 2.77
CA PRO A 608 -79.14 22.78 2.10
C PRO A 608 -78.40 23.85 2.91
N GLY A 609 -77.14 24.12 2.57
CA GLY A 609 -76.31 25.09 3.26
C GLY A 609 -75.10 25.51 2.43
N ASN A 610 -74.68 26.77 2.57
CA ASN A 610 -73.63 27.38 1.75
C ASN A 610 -72.20 27.15 2.31
N ILE A 611 -72.03 26.16 3.21
CA ILE A 611 -70.80 25.89 3.97
C ILE A 611 -70.41 24.43 3.76
N GLU A 612 -69.22 24.19 3.20
CA GLU A 612 -68.66 22.84 3.14
C GLU A 612 -68.05 22.45 4.49
N LEU A 613 -68.69 21.51 5.19
CA LEU A 613 -68.17 20.94 6.43
C LEU A 613 -67.31 19.70 6.16
N THR A 614 -66.12 19.66 6.76
CA THR A 614 -65.27 18.47 6.87
C THR A 614 -64.80 18.33 8.31
N VAL A 615 -65.05 17.18 8.93
CA VAL A 615 -64.74 16.91 10.35
C VAL A 615 -63.71 15.78 10.44
N ASN A 616 -62.79 15.90 11.39
CA ASN A 616 -61.86 14.83 11.75
C ASN A 616 -62.17 14.35 13.17
N ILE A 617 -62.37 13.06 13.35
CA ILE A 617 -62.66 12.40 14.63
C ILE A 617 -61.35 11.77 15.14
N LEU A 618 -60.96 12.08 16.39
CA LEU A 618 -59.63 11.81 16.91
C LEU A 618 -59.69 10.94 18.18
N THR A 619 -58.92 9.86 18.23
CA THR A 619 -58.83 8.99 19.41
C THR A 619 -57.98 9.64 20.51
N MET A 620 -58.61 10.10 21.61
CA MET A 620 -57.94 10.89 22.67
C MET A 620 -56.63 10.28 23.22
N GLY A 621 -56.46 8.96 23.21
CA GLY A 621 -55.24 8.28 23.68
C GLY A 621 -54.05 8.29 22.71
N TYR A 622 -54.27 8.56 21.42
CA TYR A 622 -53.21 8.61 20.40
C TYR A 622 -52.69 10.03 20.15
N TRP A 623 -53.58 11.02 20.20
CA TRP A 623 -53.28 12.41 19.89
C TRP A 623 -52.66 13.17 21.08
N PRO A 624 -52.01 14.32 20.85
CA PRO A 624 -51.64 15.23 21.93
C PRO A 624 -52.86 15.69 22.73
N THR A 625 -52.69 15.96 24.03
CA THR A 625 -53.75 16.56 24.84
C THR A 625 -54.02 18.00 24.40
N TYR A 626 -55.25 18.29 23.99
CA TYR A 626 -55.73 19.64 23.69
C TYR A 626 -56.56 20.17 24.85
N ILE A 627 -56.39 21.45 25.18
CA ILE A 627 -57.21 22.14 26.18
C ILE A 627 -58.50 22.61 25.48
N PRO A 628 -59.70 22.19 25.92
CA PRO A 628 -60.95 22.70 25.37
C PRO A 628 -61.06 24.22 25.63
N MET A 629 -61.51 24.96 24.62
CA MET A 629 -61.72 26.40 24.70
C MET A 629 -63.14 26.71 24.23
N GLU A 630 -63.90 27.41 25.07
CA GLU A 630 -65.24 27.86 24.70
C GLU A 630 -65.15 28.98 23.66
N VAL A 631 -65.89 28.84 22.57
CA VAL A 631 -65.90 29.78 21.44
C VAL A 631 -67.32 30.06 20.99
N HIS A 632 -67.62 31.33 20.70
CA HIS A 632 -68.91 31.75 20.16
C HIS A 632 -68.93 31.48 18.65
N LEU A 633 -69.52 30.35 18.24
CA LEU A 633 -69.69 30.00 16.83
C LEU A 633 -70.87 30.81 16.22
N PRO A 634 -70.78 31.25 14.95
CA PRO A 634 -71.92 31.82 14.23
C PRO A 634 -73.10 30.84 14.18
N ALA A 635 -74.33 31.33 14.14
CA ALA A 635 -75.55 30.50 14.07
C ALA A 635 -75.53 29.54 12.87
N GLU A 636 -74.97 29.98 11.75
CA GLU A 636 -74.76 29.20 10.51
C GLU A 636 -73.86 27.98 10.71
N VAL A 637 -72.88 28.08 11.62
CA VAL A 637 -71.94 27.01 11.98
C VAL A 637 -72.45 26.20 13.19
N THR A 638 -73.48 26.69 13.90
CA THR A 638 -74.03 26.02 15.10
C THR A 638 -74.87 24.78 14.73
N ASN A 639 -75.26 24.62 13.46
CA ASN A 639 -76.00 23.45 12.95
C ASN A 639 -75.11 22.20 12.75
N ILE A 640 -74.23 21.89 13.71
CA ILE A 640 -73.34 20.70 13.73
C ILE A 640 -73.99 19.53 14.49
N GLU A 641 -75.07 19.78 15.26
CA GLU A 641 -75.82 18.73 15.98
C GLU A 641 -76.25 17.52 15.11
N PRO A 642 -76.62 17.66 13.82
CA PRO A 642 -76.90 16.50 12.97
C PRO A 642 -75.69 15.58 12.73
N PHE A 643 -74.47 16.13 12.68
CA PHE A 643 -73.23 15.35 12.60
C PHE A 643 -72.91 14.68 13.94
N ARG A 644 -73.09 15.38 15.06
CA ARG A 644 -72.96 14.78 16.40
C ARG A 644 -73.89 13.59 16.57
N LEU A 645 -75.16 13.73 16.22
CA LEU A 645 -76.14 12.65 16.32
C LEU A 645 -75.78 11.46 15.43
N PHE A 646 -75.32 11.71 14.20
CA PHE A 646 -74.82 10.68 13.29
C PHE A 646 -73.63 9.89 13.90
N CYS A 647 -72.65 10.58 14.47
CA CYS A 647 -71.49 9.94 15.13
C CYS A 647 -71.79 9.27 16.49
N PHE A 648 -73.00 9.42 17.03
CA PHE A 648 -73.48 8.61 18.16
C PHE A 648 -74.35 7.42 17.72
N MET A 649 -74.76 7.37 16.45
CA MET A 649 -75.57 6.29 15.87
C MET A 649 -74.76 5.30 15.01
N ALA A 650 -73.59 5.72 14.52
CA ALA A 650 -72.60 4.91 13.81
C ALA A 650 -71.48 4.42 14.75
#